data_AF-A0A482W2D2-F1
#
_entry.id   AF-A0A482W2D2-F1
#
_cell.length_a   1.000
_cell.length_b   1.000
_cell.length_c   1.000
_cell.angle_alpha   90.00
_cell.angle_beta   90.00
_cell.angle_gamma   90.00
#
_symmetry.space_group_name_H-M   'P 1'
#
loop_
_entity.id
_entity.type
_entity.pdbx_description
1 polymer ?
#
loop_
_entity_poly.entity_id
_entity_poly.type
_entity_poly.pdbx_seq_one_letter_code
_entity_poly.pdbx_strand_id
1 'polypeptide(L)'
;MDEFHLRIDPSVTEYNSTILDTSKQNFTGQACYNGSEGHQICCDVTTKITTTPSATQKNSYTYHLVAYSGVRSFDGFYNGGVEVCGIIACLNASLSSCGQRFPNYDDVEWPITFDQITIKATFENDENKMQYPNTLLSSIRPIHAKQIGWEATEVQIDGKNFTERTLSLIEPQDRLLTFAIYGRNFASDSLLPDDDDDDEDENSSASHWNRINLTVVVMEYHPIFRIGLTKEDRILANAEEHVRNIKAVKPLDLIVFPEYGLTVDPETAVELENFDNPCNNEGTYPTFIRDISCAARNASTYVVFNLVRKVKCGRNTLSKNCRRYGHFFYNTNVVLNRDGQIIYLYHKYNLFGEKNIDRPLTPQTTGLVTDFGLTLGIFSGFDILCKSPAQDLLANKEINTIVSPSKWYSELPFLTSLQTQRMWSYAHDIPLIAAGVNNPSTGNGGTGIYLGKGCQVHFSISPWGSTQMFSYGQTIAGLRQIYPNTDSRAKNMDEFNLSVDFSVIEYNSTILDISKQNFTGQVCYNGSEGNQICCDFTTKITTTPSATQKKSYTYHLYPNTLLSSIRPLYVKQIGWEATEVEINGKNFTERTLSLIEPQDRLLTFAIYGRNFAQDSLVSDDDDGNSSASHWDRINLTVAVVEYHPIFRSGLTKEGRILANAEEHVRKIKAIKPLDLIVFPEYGLTIDPETAIELENFDNPCNNEGTYPTFIRDISCAARNASTYVVFNLVRKVKCGRNTLSKNCRRYGHFFYNTNVVLNRSGQIIYLYHKYNLFGEKNIDRPLTPQTSGLVTDFGLTLGILSGFDILCKNPAQDLLAYKEINAIVSPSKWYSELPFLTSLQTQRMWSYAHDIPLIAAGVNDPSTGNGGTGIYLDYNSIVLDTSRQNFTGQVCYNSSEENQICCDFTTKITTTPSDIKKNSYTYHLVAYSGVRSFDGFYNGGVEVCGIIACLNASLSSCGQRFPNYDDIEWPITFDQITIKAAFENDENKAQYPNSLLSSIQPIIENQMVWDAKEVKIDGKNCIERTLSLNNPQDRVLTFAIYGRNFARDAIVPDNDDNVDDDNNNIDGDDDDDEDDDNNS
;
A
#
# COMPACT_ATOMS: atom_id res chain seq x y z
N MET A 1 -18.66 15.58 -30.83
CA MET A 1 -17.20 15.77 -30.62
C MET A 1 -16.53 16.26 -31.91
N ASP A 2 -17.19 17.16 -32.65
CA ASP A 2 -16.96 17.31 -34.09
C ASP A 2 -16.31 18.67 -34.38
N GLU A 3 -16.59 19.64 -33.51
CA GLU A 3 -15.86 20.90 -33.35
C GLU A 3 -14.58 20.75 -32.49
N PHE A 4 -14.26 19.55 -32.00
CA PHE A 4 -13.03 19.29 -31.23
C PHE A 4 -11.88 18.99 -32.20
N HIS A 5 -10.99 19.96 -32.36
CA HIS A 5 -9.81 19.85 -33.21
C HIS A 5 -8.87 18.74 -32.71
N LEU A 6 -8.36 17.94 -33.65
CA LEU A 6 -7.37 16.90 -33.38
C LEU A 6 -6.25 17.05 -34.40
N ARG A 7 -5.01 17.00 -33.93
CA ARG A 7 -3.83 16.88 -34.79
C ARG A 7 -3.75 15.46 -35.33
N ILE A 8 -2.96 15.28 -36.38
CA ILE A 8 -2.65 13.99 -36.99
C ILE A 8 -1.14 13.83 -36.87
N ASP A 9 -0.69 12.70 -36.34
CA ASP A 9 0.74 12.38 -36.27
C ASP A 9 1.36 12.44 -37.68
N PRO A 10 2.30 13.36 -37.94
CA PRO A 10 2.89 13.56 -39.27
C PRO A 10 3.65 12.32 -39.78
N SER A 11 4.03 11.43 -38.86
CA SER A 11 4.82 10.22 -39.11
C SER A 11 3.98 9.06 -39.64
N VAL A 12 2.64 9.12 -39.58
CA VAL A 12 1.74 8.01 -39.97
C VAL A 12 1.96 7.54 -41.42
N THR A 13 2.40 8.41 -42.32
CA THR A 13 2.72 8.03 -43.72
C THR A 13 4.05 7.30 -43.88
N GLU A 14 4.88 7.24 -42.84
CA GLU A 14 6.14 6.49 -42.80
C GLU A 14 5.97 5.06 -42.26
N TYR A 15 4.84 4.78 -41.61
CA TYR A 15 4.56 3.48 -40.99
C TYR A 15 4.39 2.40 -42.06
N ASN A 16 4.88 1.19 -41.82
CA ASN A 16 4.47 0.06 -42.68
C ASN A 16 3.05 -0.38 -42.28
N SER A 17 2.18 -0.65 -43.25
CA SER A 17 0.78 -0.98 -42.96
C SER A 17 0.17 -2.04 -43.87
N THR A 18 -0.79 -2.77 -43.33
CA THR A 18 -1.63 -3.74 -44.06
C THR A 18 -3.09 -3.45 -43.76
N ILE A 19 -3.95 -3.41 -44.78
CA ILE A 19 -5.39 -3.19 -44.60
C ILE A 19 -6.03 -4.42 -43.94
N LEU A 20 -6.82 -4.21 -42.89
CA LEU A 20 -7.63 -5.26 -42.27
C LEU A 20 -8.76 -5.68 -43.22
N ASP A 21 -8.81 -6.95 -43.58
CA ASP A 21 -9.87 -7.49 -44.45
C ASP A 21 -11.16 -7.73 -43.64
N THR A 22 -11.97 -6.68 -43.53
CA THR A 22 -13.24 -6.68 -42.81
C THR A 22 -14.33 -7.57 -43.43
N SER A 23 -14.09 -8.22 -44.57
CA SER A 23 -14.99 -9.25 -45.10
C SER A 23 -14.85 -10.61 -44.39
N LYS A 24 -13.76 -10.81 -43.62
CA LYS A 24 -13.48 -12.04 -42.89
C LYS A 24 -13.84 -11.91 -41.42
N GLN A 25 -14.64 -12.85 -40.90
CA GLN A 25 -15.00 -12.89 -39.47
C GLN A 25 -13.79 -13.09 -38.55
N ASN A 26 -12.79 -13.85 -39.01
CA ASN A 26 -11.51 -14.02 -38.32
C ASN A 26 -10.40 -13.63 -39.29
N PHE A 27 -9.45 -12.83 -38.82
CA PHE A 27 -8.30 -12.38 -39.58
C PHE A 27 -7.04 -12.52 -38.70
N THR A 28 -5.95 -12.98 -39.30
CA THR A 28 -4.61 -12.95 -38.73
C THR A 28 -3.67 -12.40 -39.80
N GLY A 29 -2.79 -11.49 -39.43
CA GLY A 29 -1.82 -10.88 -40.35
C GLY A 29 -0.75 -10.12 -39.58
N GLN A 30 0.39 -9.93 -40.25
CA GLN A 30 1.58 -9.31 -39.67
C GLN A 30 1.89 -7.99 -40.38
N ALA A 31 2.34 -6.98 -39.64
CA ALA A 31 3.00 -5.80 -40.18
C ALA A 31 4.41 -5.72 -39.59
N CYS A 32 5.45 -5.59 -40.42
CA CYS A 32 6.84 -5.46 -39.93
C CYS A 32 7.47 -4.17 -40.45
N TYR A 33 8.06 -3.39 -39.57
CA TYR A 33 8.86 -2.23 -39.93
C TYR A 33 10.35 -2.55 -39.77
N ASN A 34 11.11 -2.29 -40.83
CA ASN A 34 12.55 -2.52 -40.86
C ASN A 34 13.23 -1.15 -40.73
N GLY A 35 13.74 -0.85 -39.53
CA GLY A 35 14.49 0.37 -39.26
C GLY A 35 15.92 0.33 -39.81
N SER A 36 16.65 1.41 -39.56
CA SER A 36 18.11 1.45 -39.76
C SER A 36 18.83 0.52 -38.76
N GLU A 37 20.06 0.14 -39.11
CA GLU A 37 20.98 -0.67 -38.27
C GLU A 37 20.48 -2.07 -37.85
N GLY A 38 19.36 -2.54 -38.45
CA GLY A 38 18.87 -3.91 -38.29
C GLY A 38 17.79 -4.09 -37.23
N HIS A 39 17.34 -3.01 -36.57
CA HIS A 39 16.14 -3.07 -35.71
C HIS A 39 14.90 -3.38 -36.57
N GLN A 40 14.22 -4.48 -36.28
CA GLN A 40 12.97 -4.87 -36.92
C GLN A 40 11.90 -5.05 -35.83
N ILE A 41 10.81 -4.29 -35.92
CA ILE A 41 9.61 -4.51 -35.12
C ILE A 41 8.55 -5.19 -35.99
N CYS A 42 8.08 -6.34 -35.55
CA CYS A 42 6.98 -7.08 -36.18
C CYS A 42 5.76 -7.11 -35.26
N CYS A 43 4.59 -6.98 -35.88
CA CYS A 43 3.29 -6.84 -35.25
C CYS A 43 2.38 -7.95 -35.70
N ASP A 44 2.29 -9.01 -34.91
CA ASP A 44 1.37 -10.11 -35.16
C ASP A 44 0.00 -9.77 -34.59
N VAL A 45 -0.95 -9.50 -35.50
CA VAL A 45 -2.29 -9.05 -35.16
C VAL A 45 -3.30 -10.13 -35.56
N THR A 46 -4.07 -10.59 -34.58
CA THR A 46 -5.25 -11.42 -34.78
C THR A 46 -6.49 -10.66 -34.34
N THR A 47 -7.53 -10.67 -35.17
CA THR A 47 -8.83 -10.06 -34.87
C THR A 47 -9.96 -11.02 -35.17
N LYS A 48 -10.98 -11.00 -34.33
CA LYS A 48 -12.29 -11.57 -34.59
C LYS A 48 -13.30 -10.42 -34.65
N ILE A 49 -14.06 -10.35 -35.72
CA ILE A 49 -15.01 -9.27 -35.96
C ILE A 49 -16.41 -9.81 -36.31
N THR A 50 -17.43 -9.10 -35.85
CA THR A 50 -18.81 -9.27 -36.29
C THR A 50 -19.20 -8.09 -37.16
N THR A 51 -19.57 -8.37 -38.42
CA THR A 51 -19.96 -7.34 -39.40
C THR A 51 -21.48 -7.28 -39.54
N THR A 52 -22.04 -6.10 -39.31
CA THR A 52 -23.47 -5.81 -39.42
C THR A 52 -23.78 -5.26 -40.83
N PRO A 53 -24.83 -5.74 -41.53
CA PRO A 53 -25.18 -5.22 -42.85
C PRO A 53 -25.52 -3.71 -42.83
N SER A 54 -24.76 -2.92 -43.59
CA SER A 54 -25.07 -1.51 -43.84
C SER A 54 -26.44 -1.35 -44.48
N ALA A 55 -27.19 -0.35 -44.03
CA ALA A 55 -28.54 -0.04 -44.51
C ALA A 55 -28.63 1.35 -45.18
N THR A 56 -27.54 2.11 -45.23
CA THR A 56 -27.56 3.55 -45.54
C THR A 56 -26.34 4.03 -46.32
N GLN A 57 -26.46 5.16 -47.02
CA GLN A 57 -25.33 5.87 -47.63
C GLN A 57 -24.49 6.65 -46.59
N LYS A 58 -24.09 5.98 -45.50
CA LYS A 58 -23.28 6.59 -44.43
C LYS A 58 -21.80 6.24 -44.59
N ASN A 59 -20.96 7.07 -43.98
CA ASN A 59 -19.52 6.85 -43.91
C ASN A 59 -19.20 5.77 -42.86
N SER A 60 -18.19 4.95 -43.12
CA SER A 60 -17.67 3.98 -42.15
C SER A 60 -16.14 3.95 -42.18
N TYR A 61 -15.52 3.58 -41.07
CA TYR A 61 -14.06 3.50 -40.97
C TYR A 61 -13.55 2.19 -41.57
N THR A 62 -12.48 2.31 -42.35
CA THR A 62 -11.56 1.21 -42.67
C THR A 62 -10.47 1.14 -41.59
N TYR A 63 -9.78 0.00 -41.46
CA TYR A 63 -8.75 -0.20 -40.45
C TYR A 63 -7.45 -0.68 -41.08
N HIS A 64 -6.32 -0.15 -40.61
CA HIS A 64 -4.98 -0.60 -40.97
C HIS A 64 -4.28 -1.20 -39.76
N LEU A 65 -3.65 -2.36 -39.96
CA LEU A 65 -2.56 -2.84 -39.12
C LEU A 65 -1.34 -1.96 -39.40
N VAL A 66 -0.58 -1.56 -38.39
CA VAL A 66 0.60 -0.71 -38.54
C VAL A 66 1.77 -1.17 -37.66
N ALA A 67 2.98 -0.98 -38.19
CA ALA A 67 4.25 -1.13 -37.49
C ALA A 67 5.18 0.06 -37.81
N TYR A 68 5.89 0.56 -36.80
CA TYR A 68 6.93 1.60 -36.92
C TYR A 68 7.92 1.52 -35.75
N SER A 69 9.20 1.79 -35.99
CA SER A 69 10.21 2.03 -34.94
C SER A 69 11.20 3.07 -35.46
N GLY A 70 11.27 4.23 -34.81
CA GLY A 70 12.06 5.36 -35.29
C GLY A 70 11.91 6.63 -34.46
N VAL A 71 12.66 7.67 -34.82
CA VAL A 71 12.60 8.98 -34.15
C VAL A 71 11.59 9.87 -34.85
N ARG A 72 10.44 10.10 -34.21
CA ARG A 72 9.46 11.08 -34.71
C ARG A 72 9.71 12.48 -34.17
N SER A 73 9.14 13.47 -34.84
CA SER A 73 9.05 14.83 -34.31
C SER A 73 7.69 15.07 -33.63
N PHE A 74 7.73 15.80 -32.52
CA PHE A 74 6.56 16.28 -31.79
C PHE A 74 6.45 17.79 -32.04
N ASP A 75 5.55 18.18 -32.96
CA ASP A 75 5.32 19.55 -33.45
C ASP A 75 6.59 20.34 -33.91
N GLY A 76 7.74 19.66 -34.13
CA GLY A 76 9.01 20.31 -34.46
C GLY A 76 9.75 20.93 -33.27
N PHE A 77 9.30 20.68 -32.03
CA PHE A 77 9.93 21.20 -30.81
C PHE A 77 10.79 20.16 -30.09
N TYR A 78 10.43 18.88 -30.21
CA TYR A 78 11.13 17.76 -29.62
C TYR A 78 11.18 16.62 -30.65
N ASN A 79 12.27 15.85 -30.64
CA ASN A 79 12.41 14.62 -31.41
C ASN A 79 12.66 13.49 -30.41
N GLY A 80 11.95 12.38 -30.55
CA GLY A 80 12.11 11.26 -29.64
C GLY A 80 11.80 9.91 -30.25
N GLY A 81 12.41 8.86 -29.70
CA GLY A 81 12.24 7.49 -30.15
C GLY A 81 10.85 6.96 -29.82
N VAL A 82 10.14 6.49 -30.83
CA VAL A 82 8.82 5.83 -30.69
C VAL A 82 8.81 4.50 -31.39
N GLU A 83 8.09 3.55 -30.81
CA GLU A 83 7.87 2.22 -31.35
C GLU A 83 6.36 1.98 -31.34
N VAL A 84 5.77 1.56 -32.45
CA VAL A 84 4.31 1.54 -32.60
C VAL A 84 3.88 0.27 -33.29
N CYS A 85 2.89 -0.38 -32.69
CA CYS A 85 2.37 -1.65 -33.16
C CYS A 85 0.87 -1.74 -32.93
N GLY A 86 0.02 -1.63 -33.97
CA GLY A 86 -1.39 -1.35 -33.73
C GLY A 86 -2.38 -1.59 -34.87
N ILE A 87 -3.65 -1.48 -34.52
CA ILE A 87 -4.78 -1.24 -35.42
C ILE A 87 -5.17 0.24 -35.29
N ILE A 88 -5.27 0.94 -36.41
CA ILE A 88 -5.74 2.33 -36.48
C ILE A 88 -6.88 2.50 -37.48
N ALA A 89 -7.83 3.36 -37.15
CA ALA A 89 -8.96 3.71 -38.01
C ALA A 89 -8.61 4.78 -39.04
N CYS A 90 -9.17 4.62 -40.24
CA CYS A 90 -8.85 5.39 -41.44
C CYS A 90 -10.13 5.69 -42.26
N LEU A 91 -10.22 6.89 -42.83
CA LEU A 91 -11.40 7.32 -43.60
C LEU A 91 -11.59 6.54 -44.91
N ASN A 92 -10.51 5.93 -45.41
CA ASN A 92 -10.48 5.02 -46.55
C ASN A 92 -9.17 4.19 -46.52
N ALA A 93 -9.02 3.27 -47.47
CA ALA A 93 -7.88 2.36 -47.61
C ALA A 93 -6.50 3.02 -47.88
N SER A 94 -6.39 4.36 -47.84
CA SER A 94 -5.10 5.04 -47.81
C SER A 94 -4.63 5.24 -46.37
N LEU A 95 -3.39 4.80 -46.08
CA LEU A 95 -2.70 5.05 -44.81
C LEU A 95 -2.66 6.55 -44.46
N SER A 96 -2.56 7.42 -45.46
CA SER A 96 -2.60 8.88 -45.28
C SER A 96 -3.94 9.42 -44.76
N SER A 97 -4.98 8.59 -44.65
CA SER A 97 -6.29 8.92 -44.08
C SER A 97 -6.52 8.30 -42.69
N CYS A 98 -5.53 7.56 -42.18
CA CYS A 98 -5.53 7.03 -40.82
C CYS A 98 -5.27 8.14 -39.79
N GLY A 99 -5.80 7.97 -38.57
CA GLY A 99 -5.74 9.02 -37.55
C GLY A 99 -6.58 10.26 -37.88
N GLN A 100 -7.46 10.20 -38.88
CA GLN A 100 -8.41 11.27 -39.20
C GLN A 100 -9.83 10.88 -38.77
N ARG A 101 -10.71 11.87 -38.65
CA ARG A 101 -12.13 11.67 -38.28
C ARG A 101 -13.06 12.26 -39.33
N PHE A 102 -14.21 11.61 -39.55
CA PHE A 102 -15.28 12.18 -40.37
C PHE A 102 -15.83 13.47 -39.71
N PRO A 103 -16.17 14.51 -40.49
CA PRO A 103 -16.51 15.84 -39.97
C PRO A 103 -17.93 15.96 -39.38
N ASN A 104 -18.78 14.96 -39.60
CA ASN A 104 -20.09 14.84 -38.96
C ASN A 104 -20.30 13.39 -38.53
N TYR A 105 -20.46 13.15 -37.23
CA TYR A 105 -20.65 11.81 -36.67
C TYR A 105 -22.08 11.27 -36.83
N ASP A 106 -23.08 12.11 -37.10
CA ASP A 106 -24.42 11.63 -37.46
C ASP A 106 -24.42 10.94 -38.84
N ASP A 107 -23.48 11.28 -39.73
CA ASP A 107 -23.27 10.64 -41.03
C ASP A 107 -22.37 9.39 -40.96
N VAL A 108 -21.93 8.98 -39.77
CA VAL A 108 -21.09 7.79 -39.55
C VAL A 108 -21.95 6.59 -39.12
N GLU A 109 -21.64 5.42 -39.67
CA GLU A 109 -22.10 4.13 -39.20
C GLU A 109 -20.90 3.24 -38.79
N TRP A 110 -21.17 2.33 -37.86
CA TRP A 110 -20.19 1.42 -37.27
C TRP A 110 -20.59 -0.03 -37.59
N PRO A 111 -20.31 -0.51 -38.82
CA PRO A 111 -20.71 -1.86 -39.22
C PRO A 111 -19.81 -2.95 -38.62
N ILE A 112 -18.63 -2.61 -38.11
CA ILE A 112 -17.64 -3.55 -37.57
C ILE A 112 -17.62 -3.49 -36.04
N THR A 113 -17.98 -4.59 -35.39
CA THR A 113 -17.66 -4.83 -33.98
C THR A 113 -16.43 -5.73 -33.91
N PHE A 114 -15.39 -5.31 -33.18
CA PHE A 114 -14.29 -6.18 -32.81
C PHE A 114 -14.73 -7.01 -31.60
N ASP A 115 -14.95 -8.31 -31.79
CA ASP A 115 -15.29 -9.24 -30.72
C ASP A 115 -14.06 -9.58 -29.88
N GLN A 116 -12.90 -9.72 -30.53
CA GLN A 116 -11.60 -9.96 -29.92
C GLN A 116 -10.49 -9.34 -30.79
N ILE A 117 -9.42 -8.87 -30.16
CA ILE A 117 -8.18 -8.41 -30.78
C ILE A 117 -7.05 -9.00 -29.95
N THR A 118 -5.96 -9.42 -30.57
CA THR A 118 -4.68 -9.68 -29.91
C THR A 118 -3.58 -9.11 -30.79
N ILE A 119 -2.71 -8.30 -30.20
CA ILE A 119 -1.49 -7.76 -30.82
C ILE A 119 -0.31 -8.28 -30.01
N LYS A 120 0.65 -8.90 -30.69
CA LYS A 120 1.96 -9.27 -30.15
C LYS A 120 3.06 -8.50 -30.86
N ALA A 121 4.02 -8.00 -30.09
CA ALA A 121 5.28 -7.47 -30.60
C ALA A 121 6.39 -7.60 -29.55
N THR A 122 7.62 -7.68 -30.04
CA THR A 122 8.82 -7.93 -29.24
C THR A 122 9.69 -6.68 -29.23
N PHE A 123 10.09 -6.24 -28.03
CA PHE A 123 10.84 -5.01 -27.78
C PHE A 123 12.12 -5.37 -27.02
N GLU A 124 13.26 -4.76 -27.36
CA GLU A 124 14.53 -5.03 -26.66
C GLU A 124 14.41 -4.60 -25.18
N ASN A 125 14.89 -5.41 -24.24
CA ASN A 125 14.82 -5.07 -22.82
C ASN A 125 15.99 -4.14 -22.45
N ASP A 126 15.68 -2.90 -22.07
CA ASP A 126 16.58 -1.75 -21.97
C ASP A 126 15.90 -0.72 -21.04
N GLU A 127 16.61 -0.18 -20.04
CA GLU A 127 16.08 0.80 -19.08
C GLU A 127 15.61 2.11 -19.74
N ASN A 128 16.00 2.34 -21.00
CA ASN A 128 15.52 3.42 -21.84
C ASN A 128 14.33 3.04 -22.74
N LYS A 129 13.77 1.84 -22.65
CA LYS A 129 12.66 1.38 -23.50
C LYS A 129 11.44 0.99 -22.69
N MET A 130 10.39 1.82 -22.73
CA MET A 130 9.12 1.57 -22.03
C MET A 130 7.96 1.41 -23.01
N GLN A 131 7.16 0.35 -22.84
CA GLN A 131 6.00 0.03 -23.68
C GLN A 131 4.69 0.21 -22.91
N TYR A 132 3.63 0.58 -23.64
CA TYR A 132 2.38 1.01 -23.06
C TYR A 132 1.15 0.51 -23.85
N PRO A 133 0.01 0.19 -23.18
CA PRO A 133 -1.23 -0.22 -23.84
C PRO A 133 -2.05 0.99 -24.29
N ASN A 134 -1.99 1.32 -25.57
CA ASN A 134 -2.58 2.50 -26.19
C ASN A 134 -3.93 2.18 -26.86
N THR A 135 -5.04 2.63 -26.27
CA THR A 135 -6.39 2.38 -26.82
C THR A 135 -7.21 3.66 -26.93
N LEU A 136 -8.10 3.71 -27.92
CA LEU A 136 -9.00 4.84 -28.14
C LEU A 136 -10.30 4.42 -28.81
N LEU A 137 -11.42 4.83 -28.22
CA LEU A 137 -12.75 4.78 -28.81
C LEU A 137 -13.13 6.13 -29.45
N SER A 138 -14.12 6.11 -30.35
CA SER A 138 -14.60 7.28 -31.09
C SER A 138 -15.26 8.37 -30.23
N SER A 139 -15.44 8.10 -28.94
CA SER A 139 -15.83 9.06 -27.90
C SER A 139 -14.64 9.91 -27.40
N ILE A 140 -13.42 9.67 -27.91
CA ILE A 140 -12.14 10.19 -27.43
C ILE A 140 -11.91 9.82 -25.97
N ARG A 141 -12.10 8.53 -25.67
CA ARG A 141 -11.79 7.90 -24.38
C ARG A 141 -11.04 6.58 -24.62
N PRO A 142 -10.07 6.22 -23.76
CA PRO A 142 -9.48 4.89 -23.81
C PRO A 142 -10.50 3.81 -23.45
N ILE A 143 -10.20 2.57 -23.83
CA ILE A 143 -10.94 1.38 -23.36
C ILE A 143 -10.66 1.20 -21.86
N HIS A 144 -11.60 0.62 -21.11
CA HIS A 144 -11.40 0.41 -19.67
C HIS A 144 -10.36 -0.70 -19.42
N ALA A 145 -9.50 -0.57 -18.41
CA ALA A 145 -8.45 -1.56 -18.12
C ALA A 145 -8.99 -3.00 -18.05
N LYS A 146 -10.08 -3.22 -17.30
CA LYS A 146 -10.79 -4.52 -17.19
C LYS A 146 -11.33 -5.11 -18.51
N GLN A 147 -11.33 -4.35 -19.61
CA GLN A 147 -11.75 -4.78 -20.94
C GLN A 147 -10.57 -5.09 -21.87
N ILE A 148 -9.32 -4.94 -21.39
CA ILE A 148 -8.09 -5.29 -22.10
C ILE A 148 -7.18 -6.18 -21.24
N GLY A 149 -6.42 -7.04 -21.89
CA GLY A 149 -5.31 -7.78 -21.30
C GLY A 149 -4.01 -7.11 -21.70
N TRP A 150 -3.11 -6.88 -20.75
CA TRP A 150 -1.79 -6.33 -20.96
C TRP A 150 -0.78 -7.24 -20.28
N GLU A 151 -0.03 -7.98 -21.08
CA GLU A 151 0.87 -9.05 -20.63
C GLU A 151 2.28 -8.77 -21.14
N ALA A 152 3.29 -9.17 -20.36
CA ALA A 152 4.69 -9.19 -20.73
C ALA A 152 5.26 -10.58 -20.51
N THR A 153 6.12 -11.03 -21.42
CA THR A 153 6.92 -12.25 -21.28
C THR A 153 8.31 -11.98 -21.80
N GLU A 154 9.34 -12.24 -20.99
CA GLU A 154 10.72 -12.23 -21.47
C GLU A 154 10.95 -13.33 -22.51
N VAL A 155 11.67 -13.00 -23.58
CA VAL A 155 12.09 -13.92 -24.63
C VAL A 155 13.53 -13.59 -25.04
N GLN A 156 14.37 -14.62 -25.20
CA GLN A 156 15.71 -14.43 -25.76
C GLN A 156 15.73 -14.66 -27.27
N ILE A 157 16.31 -13.71 -28.00
CA ILE A 157 16.53 -13.80 -29.45
C ILE A 157 18.02 -13.50 -29.70
N ASP A 158 18.71 -14.42 -30.38
CA ASP A 158 20.14 -14.35 -30.71
C ASP A 158 21.09 -13.98 -29.53
N GLY A 159 20.68 -14.32 -28.29
CA GLY A 159 21.45 -14.07 -27.07
C GLY A 159 21.23 -12.71 -26.41
N LYS A 160 20.24 -11.93 -26.85
CA LYS A 160 19.75 -10.72 -26.17
C LYS A 160 18.39 -10.96 -25.50
N ASN A 161 18.12 -10.27 -24.40
CA ASN A 161 16.81 -10.23 -23.76
C ASN A 161 15.88 -9.26 -24.49
N PHE A 162 14.64 -9.70 -24.69
CA PHE A 162 13.54 -8.89 -25.21
C PHE A 162 12.29 -9.13 -24.37
N THR A 163 11.45 -8.11 -24.27
CA THR A 163 10.10 -8.20 -23.71
C THR A 163 9.10 -8.36 -24.85
N GLU A 164 8.50 -9.55 -25.00
CA GLU A 164 7.29 -9.68 -25.82
C GLU A 164 6.11 -9.10 -25.03
N ARG A 165 5.45 -8.09 -25.59
CA ARG A 165 4.22 -7.51 -25.07
C ARG A 165 3.03 -8.07 -25.83
N THR A 166 2.01 -8.51 -25.08
CA THR A 166 0.72 -8.92 -25.64
C THR A 166 -0.37 -7.97 -25.17
N LEU A 167 -1.04 -7.31 -26.11
CA LEU A 167 -2.21 -6.47 -25.86
C LEU A 167 -3.45 -7.16 -26.46
N SER A 168 -4.38 -7.55 -25.60
CA SER A 168 -5.60 -8.28 -25.96
C SER A 168 -6.86 -7.50 -25.63
N LEU A 169 -7.93 -7.65 -26.41
CA LEU A 169 -9.26 -7.11 -26.15
C LEU A 169 -10.14 -8.22 -25.55
N ILE A 170 -10.62 -7.99 -24.32
CA ILE A 170 -11.41 -8.95 -23.53
C ILE A 170 -12.92 -8.77 -23.75
N GLU A 171 -13.39 -7.52 -23.90
CA GLU A 171 -14.81 -7.21 -24.16
C GLU A 171 -15.02 -6.53 -25.53
N PRO A 172 -16.02 -6.97 -26.34
CA PRO A 172 -16.25 -6.44 -27.69
C PRO A 172 -16.45 -4.92 -27.79
N GLN A 173 -15.93 -4.31 -28.86
CA GLN A 173 -16.02 -2.86 -29.12
C GLN A 173 -16.50 -2.53 -30.55
N ASP A 174 -17.50 -1.66 -30.67
CA ASP A 174 -18.08 -1.21 -31.96
C ASP A 174 -17.47 0.11 -32.49
N ARG A 175 -16.74 0.87 -31.65
CA ARG A 175 -16.35 2.28 -31.90
C ARG A 175 -14.86 2.52 -31.87
N LEU A 176 -14.07 1.57 -32.35
CA LEU A 176 -12.61 1.64 -32.24
C LEU A 176 -12.01 2.76 -33.13
N LEU A 177 -11.06 3.52 -32.60
CA LEU A 177 -10.16 4.38 -33.38
C LEU A 177 -8.71 3.89 -33.34
N THR A 178 -8.27 3.39 -32.18
CA THR A 178 -6.89 2.93 -31.95
C THR A 178 -6.88 1.73 -31.01
N PHE A 179 -6.11 0.70 -31.33
CA PHE A 179 -5.77 -0.40 -30.43
C PHE A 179 -4.32 -0.80 -30.72
N ALA A 180 -3.39 -0.39 -29.86
CA ALA A 180 -1.97 -0.44 -30.17
C ALA A 180 -1.10 -0.63 -28.93
N ILE A 181 0.05 -1.26 -29.13
CA ILE A 181 1.20 -1.11 -28.25
C ILE A 181 1.95 0.14 -28.72
N TYR A 182 2.18 1.08 -27.81
CA TYR A 182 2.96 2.29 -28.05
C TYR A 182 4.17 2.28 -27.12
N GLY A 183 5.36 2.40 -27.66
CA GLY A 183 6.63 2.39 -26.95
C GLY A 183 7.38 3.71 -27.08
N ARG A 184 8.20 4.01 -26.07
CA ARG A 184 9.20 5.07 -26.09
C ARG A 184 10.58 4.47 -25.94
N ASN A 185 11.50 4.96 -26.76
CA ASN A 185 12.93 4.63 -26.74
C ASN A 185 13.68 5.91 -26.39
N PHE A 186 13.89 6.12 -25.09
CA PHE A 186 14.53 7.30 -24.51
C PHE A 186 16.03 7.41 -24.86
N ALA A 187 16.69 6.32 -25.23
CA ALA A 187 18.07 6.32 -25.73
C ALA A 187 18.17 6.87 -27.18
N SER A 188 17.05 6.89 -27.90
CA SER A 188 16.90 7.59 -29.18
C SER A 188 16.36 9.02 -29.00
N ASP A 189 15.95 9.41 -27.78
CA ASP A 189 15.95 10.81 -27.36
C ASP A 189 17.42 11.20 -27.04
N SER A 190 17.79 12.48 -27.17
CA SER A 190 19.21 12.86 -27.16
C SER A 190 19.73 13.38 -25.80
N LEU A 191 20.60 12.60 -25.09
CA LEU A 191 21.93 12.97 -24.50
C LEU A 191 22.31 12.45 -23.05
N LEU A 192 23.30 11.52 -22.96
CA LEU A 192 24.37 11.27 -21.89
C LEU A 192 24.10 10.37 -20.59
N PRO A 193 25.13 9.69 -19.94
CA PRO A 193 25.03 8.43 -19.10
C PRO A 193 25.81 8.31 -17.70
N ASP A 194 25.95 7.07 -17.08
CA ASP A 194 26.92 6.50 -16.01
C ASP A 194 26.39 6.19 -14.50
N ASP A 195 26.70 5.22 -13.54
CA ASP A 195 27.21 3.76 -13.33
C ASP A 195 27.19 3.14 -11.79
N ASP A 196 26.62 1.91 -11.46
CA ASP A 196 26.80 0.63 -10.54
C ASP A 196 27.19 0.36 -8.96
N ASP A 197 27.16 -0.94 -8.40
CA ASP A 197 27.62 -1.72 -7.08
C ASP A 197 26.69 -1.99 -5.74
N ASP A 198 26.69 -2.93 -4.68
CA ASP A 198 27.18 -4.34 -4.16
C ASP A 198 26.95 -4.80 -2.57
N ASP A 199 26.23 -5.91 -2.04
CA ASP A 199 26.22 -6.51 -0.54
C ASP A 199 25.52 -7.95 -0.12
N GLU A 200 25.46 -8.52 1.18
CA GLU A 200 24.77 -9.85 1.70
C GLU A 200 24.41 -10.17 3.29
N ASP A 201 23.94 -11.40 3.78
CA ASP A 201 23.30 -11.87 5.13
C ASP A 201 24.02 -13.02 6.02
N GLU A 202 23.64 -14.00 6.96
CA GLU A 202 22.52 -14.83 7.65
C GLU A 202 23.09 -15.60 8.97
N ASN A 203 22.62 -16.45 9.99
CA ASN A 203 21.44 -17.04 10.80
C ASN A 203 21.95 -17.90 12.09
N SER A 204 21.37 -18.79 13.00
CA SER A 204 20.06 -19.45 13.45
C SER A 204 20.09 -20.31 14.83
N SER A 205 18.94 -20.82 15.40
CA SER A 205 18.63 -22.06 16.27
C SER A 205 18.33 -22.11 17.86
N ALA A 206 17.46 -23.03 18.40
CA ALA A 206 16.57 -22.89 19.64
C ALA A 206 16.58 -23.92 20.88
N SER A 207 15.61 -23.85 21.86
CA SER A 207 15.76 -24.21 23.33
C SER A 207 14.79 -25.21 24.13
N HIS A 208 14.30 -24.91 25.37
CA HIS A 208 14.43 -25.81 26.58
C HIS A 208 13.21 -26.31 27.45
N TRP A 209 11.99 -25.76 27.37
CA TRP A 209 11.07 -25.55 28.54
C TRP A 209 10.50 -26.67 29.44
N ASN A 210 10.28 -27.91 29.00
CA ASN A 210 9.25 -28.81 29.57
C ASN A 210 9.53 -29.45 30.98
N ARG A 211 10.12 -28.72 31.94
CA ARG A 211 10.64 -29.30 33.21
C ARG A 211 10.51 -28.44 34.48
N ILE A 212 9.96 -27.23 34.43
CA ILE A 212 9.97 -26.26 35.56
C ILE A 212 8.56 -26.09 36.15
N ASN A 213 8.47 -25.84 37.47
CA ASN A 213 7.23 -25.61 38.22
C ASN A 213 7.30 -24.23 38.91
N LEU A 214 6.48 -23.28 38.47
CA LEU A 214 6.68 -21.84 38.72
C LEU A 214 5.35 -21.08 38.83
N THR A 215 5.22 -20.13 39.76
CA THR A 215 4.03 -19.26 39.87
C THR A 215 4.30 -17.85 39.32
N VAL A 216 3.78 -17.57 38.12
CA VAL A 216 3.96 -16.27 37.42
C VAL A 216 2.64 -15.50 37.40
N VAL A 217 2.68 -14.18 37.56
CA VAL A 217 1.53 -13.27 37.38
C VAL A 217 1.81 -12.21 36.34
N VAL A 218 0.82 -11.92 35.48
CA VAL A 218 0.80 -10.76 34.59
C VAL A 218 -0.36 -9.83 34.92
N MET A 219 -0.13 -8.53 34.78
CA MET A 219 -1.07 -7.46 35.07
C MET A 219 -1.61 -6.84 33.77
N GLU A 220 -2.94 -6.84 33.61
CA GLU A 220 -3.61 -5.83 32.78
C GLU A 220 -3.89 -4.66 33.72
N TYR A 221 -3.32 -3.47 33.49
CA TYR A 221 -3.34 -2.38 34.47
C TYR A 221 -3.87 -1.07 33.90
N HIS A 222 -4.84 -0.45 34.58
CA HIS A 222 -5.37 0.87 34.24
C HIS A 222 -4.68 1.97 35.08
N PRO A 223 -3.81 2.82 34.50
CA PRO A 223 -3.07 3.82 35.28
C PRO A 223 -3.96 4.92 35.86
N ILE A 224 -3.66 5.34 37.10
CA ILE A 224 -4.40 6.36 37.84
C ILE A 224 -4.09 7.75 37.28
N PHE A 225 -4.76 8.10 36.18
CA PHE A 225 -4.65 9.43 35.56
C PHE A 225 -5.79 10.34 36.04
N ARG A 226 -5.52 11.16 37.07
CA ARG A 226 -6.46 12.17 37.58
C ARG A 226 -5.93 13.57 37.27
N ILE A 227 -6.74 14.39 36.61
CA ILE A 227 -6.38 15.74 36.14
C ILE A 227 -5.85 16.62 37.29
N GLY A 228 -6.44 16.52 38.48
CA GLY A 228 -6.05 17.29 39.67
C GLY A 228 -4.90 16.73 40.52
N LEU A 229 -4.24 15.64 40.10
CA LEU A 229 -3.00 15.15 40.74
C LEU A 229 -1.77 15.67 39.99
N THR A 230 -0.69 16.00 40.69
CA THR A 230 0.61 16.30 40.05
C THR A 230 1.22 15.05 39.42
N LYS A 231 2.32 15.20 38.66
CA LYS A 231 3.06 14.06 38.10
C LYS A 231 3.65 13.17 39.21
N GLU A 232 4.13 13.77 40.29
CA GLU A 232 4.67 13.08 41.47
C GLU A 232 3.58 12.32 42.25
N ASP A 233 2.40 12.94 42.46
CA ASP A 233 1.27 12.25 43.09
C ASP A 233 0.79 11.04 42.27
N ARG A 234 0.82 11.13 40.93
CA ARG A 234 0.40 10.04 40.03
C ARG A 234 1.34 8.85 40.09
N ILE A 235 2.65 9.07 40.01
CA ILE A 235 3.64 7.98 40.11
C ILE A 235 3.59 7.30 41.48
N LEU A 236 3.39 8.07 42.56
CA LEU A 236 3.20 7.52 43.90
C LEU A 236 1.91 6.69 44.01
N ALA A 237 0.77 7.21 43.54
CA ALA A 237 -0.51 6.49 43.59
C ALA A 237 -0.49 5.18 42.76
N ASN A 238 0.15 5.19 41.59
CA ASN A 238 0.33 3.99 40.78
C ASN A 238 1.26 2.98 41.48
N ALA A 239 2.35 3.44 42.09
CA ALA A 239 3.26 2.57 42.84
C ALA A 239 2.62 1.97 44.10
N GLU A 240 1.77 2.70 44.83
CA GLU A 240 0.98 2.15 45.94
C GLU A 240 0.07 1.01 45.48
N GLU A 241 -0.52 1.12 44.28
CA GLU A 241 -1.31 0.06 43.66
C GLU A 241 -0.43 -1.13 43.25
N HIS A 242 0.75 -0.90 42.64
CA HIS A 242 1.71 -1.97 42.34
C HIS A 242 2.12 -2.73 43.61
N VAL A 243 2.47 -1.99 44.67
CA VAL A 243 2.82 -2.52 46.00
C VAL A 243 1.67 -3.31 46.64
N ARG A 244 0.40 -2.95 46.40
CA ARG A 244 -0.76 -3.72 46.86
C ARG A 244 -0.94 -5.01 46.05
N ASN A 245 -0.76 -4.99 44.73
CA ASN A 245 -0.89 -6.17 43.87
C ASN A 245 0.25 -7.19 44.10
N ILE A 246 1.50 -6.75 44.30
CA ILE A 246 2.63 -7.62 44.69
C ILE A 246 2.35 -8.41 45.98
N LYS A 247 1.58 -7.82 46.91
CA LYS A 247 1.23 -8.44 48.20
C LYS A 247 0.03 -9.39 48.13
N ALA A 248 -0.71 -9.42 47.01
CA ALA A 248 -2.01 -10.10 46.92
C ALA A 248 -1.92 -11.60 46.60
N VAL A 249 -0.84 -12.07 45.98
CA VAL A 249 -0.66 -13.47 45.54
C VAL A 249 0.54 -14.09 46.24
N LYS A 250 0.36 -15.26 46.88
CA LYS A 250 1.42 -16.07 47.48
C LYS A 250 1.08 -17.58 47.39
N PRO A 251 2.02 -18.48 47.04
CA PRO A 251 3.39 -18.19 46.56
C PRO A 251 3.36 -17.43 45.22
N LEU A 252 4.49 -16.78 44.90
CA LEU A 252 4.67 -15.96 43.72
C LEU A 252 6.16 -15.89 43.42
N ASP A 253 6.56 -16.20 42.19
CA ASP A 253 7.96 -16.22 41.76
C ASP A 253 8.31 -15.04 40.86
N LEU A 254 7.36 -14.60 40.04
CA LEU A 254 7.49 -13.46 39.13
C LEU A 254 6.14 -12.74 38.99
N ILE A 255 6.13 -11.42 39.08
CA ILE A 255 5.01 -10.56 38.68
C ILE A 255 5.46 -9.49 37.69
N VAL A 256 4.69 -9.29 36.62
CA VAL A 256 4.99 -8.36 35.52
C VAL A 256 3.91 -7.29 35.41
N PHE A 257 4.33 -6.03 35.54
CA PHE A 257 3.54 -4.83 35.29
C PHE A 257 3.83 -4.28 33.88
N PRO A 258 2.87 -3.58 33.24
CA PRO A 258 3.02 -3.13 31.86
C PRO A 258 3.93 -1.92 31.70
N GLU A 259 4.33 -1.70 30.45
CA GLU A 259 4.95 -0.46 29.98
C GLU A 259 4.08 0.74 30.39
N TYR A 260 4.69 1.76 30.98
CA TYR A 260 4.01 2.96 31.45
C TYR A 260 2.92 2.75 32.52
N GLY A 261 2.95 1.62 33.24
CA GLY A 261 2.11 1.37 34.41
C GLY A 261 2.32 2.37 35.56
N LEU A 262 3.48 3.02 35.64
CA LEU A 262 3.78 4.07 36.63
C LEU A 262 3.49 5.49 36.11
N THR A 263 4.19 5.96 35.07
CA THR A 263 3.96 7.21 34.32
C THR A 263 4.98 7.33 33.16
N VAL A 264 4.84 8.35 32.31
CA VAL A 264 5.77 8.70 31.22
C VAL A 264 6.18 10.16 31.31
N ASP A 265 7.16 10.47 32.16
CA ASP A 265 7.60 11.87 32.28
C ASP A 265 9.07 12.02 32.73
N PRO A 266 9.90 12.80 31.99
CA PRO A 266 11.24 13.20 32.42
C PRO A 266 11.29 13.84 33.81
N GLU A 267 10.24 14.57 34.24
CA GLU A 267 10.21 15.18 35.58
C GLU A 267 10.17 14.14 36.71
N THR A 268 9.61 12.95 36.44
CA THR A 268 9.55 11.82 37.37
C THR A 268 10.70 10.83 37.19
N ALA A 269 11.67 11.13 36.33
CA ALA A 269 12.69 10.17 35.94
C ALA A 269 13.77 9.96 37.01
N VAL A 270 14.18 8.70 37.17
CA VAL A 270 15.05 8.25 38.26
C VAL A 270 16.41 7.77 37.78
N GLU A 271 17.45 8.03 38.57
CA GLU A 271 18.74 7.36 38.44
C GLU A 271 18.66 6.02 39.17
N LEU A 272 19.10 4.95 38.51
CA LEU A 272 19.11 3.56 38.99
C LEU A 272 20.30 2.87 38.34
N GLU A 273 21.06 2.07 39.08
CA GLU A 273 22.09 1.19 38.51
C GLU A 273 21.80 -0.29 38.77
N ASN A 274 22.44 -1.16 37.98
CA ASN A 274 22.38 -2.61 38.22
C ASN A 274 23.10 -2.93 39.54
N PHE A 275 22.56 -3.92 40.26
CA PHE A 275 22.98 -4.38 41.58
C PHE A 275 22.68 -3.43 42.76
N ASP A 276 22.04 -2.28 42.52
CA ASP A 276 21.45 -1.45 43.58
C ASP A 276 20.33 -2.20 44.33
N ASN A 277 20.17 -1.96 45.63
CA ASN A 277 19.03 -2.48 46.39
C ASN A 277 18.29 -1.34 47.12
N PRO A 278 17.29 -0.71 46.47
CA PRO A 278 16.60 0.45 47.01
C PRO A 278 15.99 0.24 48.41
N CYS A 279 15.53 -0.98 48.74
CA CYS A 279 14.98 -1.31 50.05
C CYS A 279 16.03 -1.32 51.19
N ASN A 280 17.33 -1.32 50.89
CA ASN A 280 18.38 -1.15 51.92
C ASN A 280 18.77 0.32 52.17
N ASN A 281 18.52 1.20 51.20
CA ASN A 281 19.18 2.50 51.10
C ASN A 281 18.19 3.64 51.38
N GLU A 282 17.75 3.74 52.65
CA GLU A 282 16.81 4.78 53.08
C GLU A 282 17.32 6.20 52.74
N GLY A 283 16.47 7.00 52.11
CA GLY A 283 16.78 8.37 51.70
C GLY A 283 17.62 8.51 50.42
N THR A 284 18.11 7.42 49.83
CA THR A 284 18.87 7.47 48.55
C THR A 284 17.95 7.44 47.33
N TYR A 285 16.91 6.60 47.35
CA TYR A 285 15.95 6.45 46.25
C TYR A 285 14.59 7.06 46.60
N PRO A 286 13.81 7.52 45.61
CA PRO A 286 12.43 7.93 45.81
C PRO A 286 11.59 6.85 46.51
N THR A 287 10.64 7.27 47.33
CA THR A 287 9.77 6.40 48.14
C THR A 287 9.12 5.31 47.31
N PHE A 288 8.58 5.64 46.14
CA PHE A 288 7.89 4.70 45.28
C PHE A 288 8.79 3.54 44.77
N ILE A 289 10.06 3.81 44.46
CA ILE A 289 11.05 2.77 44.08
C ILE A 289 11.39 1.88 45.26
N ARG A 290 11.71 2.50 46.41
CA ARG A 290 12.01 1.78 47.66
C ARG A 290 10.86 0.88 48.06
N ASP A 291 9.62 1.36 47.96
CA ASP A 291 8.45 0.65 48.45
C ASP A 291 8.05 -0.53 47.53
N ILE A 292 8.28 -0.42 46.21
CA ILE A 292 8.20 -1.56 45.26
C ILE A 292 9.34 -2.56 45.53
N SER A 293 10.58 -2.11 45.72
CA SER A 293 11.74 -2.95 46.08
C SER A 293 11.50 -3.72 47.39
N CYS A 294 10.96 -3.06 48.41
CA CYS A 294 10.56 -3.71 49.66
C CYS A 294 9.33 -4.61 49.50
N ALA A 295 8.41 -4.34 48.56
CA ALA A 295 7.32 -5.25 48.27
C ALA A 295 7.82 -6.55 47.63
N ALA A 296 8.74 -6.47 46.67
CA ALA A 296 9.42 -7.63 46.07
C ALA A 296 10.08 -8.50 47.15
N ARG A 297 10.90 -7.89 48.02
CA ARG A 297 11.56 -8.57 49.15
C ARG A 297 10.56 -9.26 50.10
N ASN A 298 9.54 -8.54 50.55
CA ASN A 298 8.55 -9.06 51.51
C ASN A 298 7.55 -10.06 50.89
N ALA A 299 7.51 -10.19 49.57
CA ALA A 299 6.84 -11.27 48.85
C ALA A 299 7.79 -12.42 48.45
N SER A 300 9.11 -12.18 48.45
CA SER A 300 10.16 -13.08 47.97
C SER A 300 9.94 -13.50 46.51
N THR A 301 9.54 -12.53 45.69
CA THR A 301 9.22 -12.65 44.27
C THR A 301 10.12 -11.75 43.44
N TYR A 302 10.35 -12.13 42.18
CA TYR A 302 10.82 -11.19 41.17
C TYR A 302 9.69 -10.23 40.80
N VAL A 303 10.04 -8.98 40.45
CA VAL A 303 9.09 -7.96 39.97
C VAL A 303 9.68 -7.29 38.74
N VAL A 304 8.92 -7.28 37.64
CA VAL A 304 9.22 -6.50 36.43
C VAL A 304 8.22 -5.35 36.36
N PHE A 305 8.72 -4.12 36.24
CA PHE A 305 7.89 -2.92 36.13
C PHE A 305 8.59 -1.86 35.29
N ASN A 306 7.84 -0.86 34.80
CA ASN A 306 8.33 0.11 33.83
C ASN A 306 8.25 1.57 34.34
N LEU A 307 9.25 2.37 33.98
CA LEU A 307 9.38 3.79 34.32
C LEU A 307 10.30 4.52 33.33
N VAL A 308 10.48 5.84 33.52
CA VAL A 308 11.55 6.60 32.85
C VAL A 308 12.82 6.58 33.72
N ARG A 309 13.89 5.95 33.25
CA ARG A 309 15.24 6.10 33.84
C ARG A 309 15.89 7.32 33.23
N LYS A 310 16.63 8.10 34.02
CA LYS A 310 17.56 9.12 33.48
C LYS A 310 19.00 8.69 33.67
N VAL A 311 19.84 8.96 32.67
CA VAL A 311 21.25 8.57 32.67
C VAL A 311 22.09 9.79 32.28
N LYS A 312 23.02 10.19 33.14
CA LYS A 312 23.86 11.37 32.95
C LYS A 312 24.78 11.22 31.74
N CYS A 313 24.84 12.24 30.88
CA CYS A 313 25.58 12.21 29.62
C CYS A 313 26.80 13.17 29.61
N GLY A 314 27.60 13.09 28.55
CA GLY A 314 28.71 14.02 28.29
C GLY A 314 28.29 15.20 27.41
N ARG A 315 28.95 16.36 27.56
CA ARG A 315 28.62 17.59 26.79
C ARG A 315 28.77 17.47 25.27
N ASN A 316 29.47 16.46 24.78
CA ASN A 316 29.80 16.30 23.35
C ASN A 316 28.79 15.38 22.60
N THR A 317 27.69 14.98 23.24
CA THR A 317 26.69 14.08 22.66
C THR A 317 25.67 14.85 21.80
N LEU A 318 25.16 14.21 20.74
CA LEU A 318 24.21 14.84 19.80
C LEU A 318 22.76 14.88 20.30
N SER A 319 22.35 13.99 21.21
CA SER A 319 20.99 13.93 21.78
C SER A 319 20.52 15.30 22.31
N LYS A 320 19.31 15.69 21.90
CA LYS A 320 18.62 16.91 22.33
C LYS A 320 18.35 16.92 23.84
N ASN A 321 17.90 15.80 24.39
CA ASN A 321 17.71 15.64 25.83
C ASN A 321 19.03 15.79 26.60
N CYS A 322 20.10 15.17 26.10
CA CYS A 322 21.43 15.32 26.70
C CYS A 322 21.91 16.78 26.67
N ARG A 323 21.79 17.48 25.53
CA ARG A 323 22.15 18.89 25.38
C ARG A 323 21.34 19.81 26.33
N ARG A 324 20.03 19.56 26.43
CA ARG A 324 19.08 20.41 27.18
C ARG A 324 19.07 20.17 28.70
N TYR A 325 19.25 18.93 29.13
CA TYR A 325 19.06 18.50 30.52
C TYR A 325 20.29 17.83 31.15
N GLY A 326 21.36 17.58 30.39
CA GLY A 326 22.56 16.85 30.85
C GLY A 326 22.36 15.35 31.07
N HIS A 327 21.20 14.81 30.63
CA HIS A 327 20.81 13.41 30.81
C HIS A 327 20.06 12.90 29.57
N PHE A 328 20.23 11.62 29.25
CA PHE A 328 19.27 10.87 28.46
C PHE A 328 18.08 10.45 29.34
N PHE A 329 16.90 10.25 28.75
CA PHE A 329 15.71 9.72 29.40
C PHE A 329 15.22 8.48 28.65
N TYR A 330 15.26 7.30 29.27
CA TYR A 330 14.93 6.03 28.64
C TYR A 330 13.64 5.43 29.22
N ASN A 331 12.69 5.06 28.36
CA ASN A 331 11.61 4.13 28.70
C ASN A 331 12.26 2.79 29.12
N THR A 332 12.14 2.44 30.39
CA THR A 332 12.97 1.42 31.03
C THR A 332 12.15 0.40 31.81
N ASN A 333 12.31 -0.88 31.48
CA ASN A 333 11.89 -1.99 32.32
C ASN A 333 12.96 -2.24 33.39
N VAL A 334 12.54 -2.30 34.65
CA VAL A 334 13.37 -2.59 35.82
C VAL A 334 13.00 -3.97 36.35
N VAL A 335 13.99 -4.84 36.53
CA VAL A 335 13.80 -6.16 37.13
C VAL A 335 14.40 -6.21 38.53
N LEU A 336 13.55 -6.53 39.50
CA LEU A 336 13.91 -6.78 40.88
C LEU A 336 13.98 -8.28 41.16
N ASN A 337 14.96 -8.73 41.94
CA ASN A 337 15.04 -10.09 42.46
C ASN A 337 14.23 -10.26 43.77
N ARG A 338 14.26 -11.48 44.33
CA ARG A 338 13.58 -11.82 45.60
C ARG A 338 14.07 -11.06 46.84
N ASP A 339 15.21 -10.38 46.77
CA ASP A 339 15.76 -9.50 47.82
C ASP A 339 15.44 -8.00 47.57
N GLY A 340 14.70 -7.68 46.51
CA GLY A 340 14.44 -6.30 46.09
C GLY A 340 15.63 -5.59 45.44
N GLN A 341 16.67 -6.32 45.04
CA GLN A 341 17.82 -5.79 44.31
C GLN A 341 17.48 -5.67 42.81
N ILE A 342 17.88 -4.56 42.20
CA ILE A 342 17.84 -4.35 40.75
C ILE A 342 18.90 -5.26 40.14
N ILE A 343 18.46 -6.16 39.26
CA ILE A 343 19.34 -7.16 38.62
C ILE A 343 19.39 -7.03 37.09
N TYR A 344 18.45 -6.28 36.51
CA TYR A 344 18.44 -5.95 35.09
C TYR A 344 17.69 -4.66 34.82
N LEU A 345 18.17 -3.90 33.83
CA LEU A 345 17.60 -2.66 33.33
C LEU A 345 17.58 -2.77 31.81
N TYR A 346 16.39 -2.73 31.21
CA TYR A 346 16.21 -2.76 29.75
C TYR A 346 15.62 -1.42 29.28
N HIS A 347 16.32 -0.72 28.41
CA HIS A 347 15.82 0.47 27.70
C HIS A 347 15.14 0.05 26.39
N LYS A 348 13.91 0.51 26.15
CA LYS A 348 13.17 0.29 24.88
C LYS A 348 13.97 0.79 23.68
N TYR A 349 14.08 -0.03 22.64
CA TYR A 349 14.89 0.30 21.46
C TYR A 349 14.08 0.91 20.33
N ASN A 350 12.86 0.44 20.09
CA ASN A 350 12.01 0.92 18.99
C ASN A 350 10.88 1.79 19.56
N LEU A 351 11.13 3.11 19.59
CA LEU A 351 10.16 4.09 20.09
C LEU A 351 8.97 4.23 19.15
N PHE A 352 7.82 4.58 19.71
CA PHE A 352 6.54 4.71 19.00
C PHE A 352 5.86 6.02 19.39
N GLY A 353 6.35 7.14 18.82
CA GLY A 353 5.83 8.49 19.05
C GLY A 353 6.26 9.17 20.37
N GLU A 354 7.27 8.63 21.07
CA GLU A 354 7.60 8.96 22.46
C GLU A 354 8.57 10.16 22.58
N LYS A 355 8.21 11.31 21.99
CA LYS A 355 9.05 12.51 21.71
C LYS A 355 9.96 13.10 22.80
N ASN A 356 9.85 12.67 24.06
CA ASN A 356 10.70 13.14 25.17
C ASN A 356 11.63 12.02 25.72
N ILE A 357 11.67 10.87 25.06
CA ILE A 357 12.45 9.69 25.41
C ILE A 357 13.55 9.49 24.36
N ASP A 358 14.77 9.23 24.80
CA ASP A 358 15.91 8.91 23.93
C ASP A 358 15.87 7.43 23.50
N ARG A 359 16.29 7.15 22.26
CA ARG A 359 16.65 5.80 21.82
C ARG A 359 18.05 5.45 22.35
N PRO A 360 18.27 4.27 22.96
CA PRO A 360 19.62 3.83 23.31
C PRO A 360 20.42 3.49 22.05
N LEU A 361 21.72 3.81 22.03
CA LEU A 361 22.57 3.69 20.83
C LEU A 361 22.68 2.27 20.26
N THR A 362 22.48 1.25 21.10
CA THR A 362 22.54 -0.16 20.72
C THR A 362 21.39 -0.92 21.39
N PRO A 363 20.78 -1.92 20.72
CA PRO A 363 19.78 -2.78 21.34
C PRO A 363 20.39 -3.59 22.49
N GLN A 364 19.59 -3.89 23.52
CA GLN A 364 20.00 -4.78 24.60
C GLN A 364 19.51 -6.21 24.34
N THR A 365 20.45 -7.09 23.97
CA THR A 365 20.19 -8.46 23.50
C THR A 365 20.64 -9.55 24.50
N THR A 366 20.96 -9.15 25.74
CA THR A 366 21.39 -10.06 26.80
C THR A 366 20.22 -10.67 27.56
N GLY A 367 20.38 -11.95 27.97
CA GLY A 367 19.40 -12.68 28.77
C GLY A 367 19.66 -12.56 30.27
N LEU A 368 18.60 -12.51 31.07
CA LEU A 368 18.66 -12.55 32.53
C LEU A 368 18.36 -13.96 33.06
N VAL A 369 19.35 -14.62 33.65
CA VAL A 369 19.17 -15.92 34.34
C VAL A 369 18.52 -15.73 35.72
N THR A 370 17.49 -16.51 36.04
CA THR A 370 16.77 -16.46 37.32
C THR A 370 17.09 -17.63 38.26
N ASP A 371 16.84 -17.48 39.56
CA ASP A 371 17.03 -18.55 40.55
C ASP A 371 16.13 -19.79 40.34
N PHE A 372 15.06 -19.63 39.56
CA PHE A 372 14.12 -20.68 39.19
C PHE A 372 14.39 -21.30 37.81
N GLY A 373 15.55 -21.02 37.19
CA GLY A 373 16.04 -21.73 36.01
C GLY A 373 15.45 -21.28 34.67
N LEU A 374 14.86 -20.08 34.61
CA LEU A 374 14.50 -19.43 33.35
C LEU A 374 15.57 -18.39 32.96
N THR A 375 15.70 -18.16 31.66
CA THR A 375 16.55 -17.11 31.09
C THR A 375 15.64 -16.17 30.33
N LEU A 376 15.46 -14.97 30.88
CA LEU A 376 14.51 -13.97 30.38
C LEU A 376 15.21 -13.03 29.39
N GLY A 377 14.81 -13.07 28.12
CA GLY A 377 14.90 -11.92 27.24
C GLY A 377 13.78 -10.93 27.59
N ILE A 378 14.02 -9.63 27.40
CA ILE A 378 13.07 -8.57 27.79
C ILE A 378 13.05 -7.49 26.71
N PHE A 379 11.87 -7.08 26.27
CA PHE A 379 11.64 -5.95 25.36
C PHE A 379 10.32 -5.22 25.70
N SER A 380 10.03 -4.07 25.08
CA SER A 380 8.85 -3.23 25.38
C SER A 380 7.98 -2.90 24.17
N GLY A 381 6.67 -3.08 24.31
CA GLY A 381 5.69 -2.50 23.38
C GLY A 381 5.93 -2.89 21.91
N PHE A 382 6.32 -1.91 21.09
CA PHE A 382 6.53 -2.04 19.64
C PHE A 382 7.74 -2.89 19.25
N ASP A 383 8.71 -3.11 20.16
CA ASP A 383 9.91 -3.93 19.91
C ASP A 383 9.58 -5.33 19.35
N ILE A 384 8.41 -5.90 19.71
CA ILE A 384 7.92 -7.21 19.26
C ILE A 384 7.74 -7.33 17.72
N LEU A 385 7.70 -6.20 17.00
CA LEU A 385 7.55 -6.16 15.56
C LEU A 385 8.84 -5.76 14.82
N CYS A 386 10.00 -5.69 15.48
CA CYS A 386 11.27 -5.30 14.86
C CYS A 386 12.29 -6.46 14.88
N LYS A 387 13.33 -6.42 14.03
CA LYS A 387 14.47 -7.38 14.10
C LYS A 387 15.17 -7.24 15.45
N SER A 388 15.80 -6.10 15.69
CA SER A 388 16.43 -5.80 16.98
C SER A 388 15.44 -5.17 17.97
N PRO A 389 15.38 -5.62 19.25
CA PRO A 389 16.07 -6.78 19.83
C PRO A 389 15.27 -8.09 19.74
N ALA A 390 14.02 -8.08 19.26
CA ALA A 390 13.10 -9.21 19.47
C ALA A 390 13.55 -10.51 18.78
N GLN A 391 14.11 -10.42 17.57
CA GLN A 391 14.73 -11.55 16.86
C GLN A 391 16.15 -11.83 17.36
N ASP A 392 16.96 -10.79 17.64
CA ASP A 392 18.32 -10.92 18.20
C ASP A 392 18.33 -11.74 19.50
N LEU A 393 17.30 -11.55 20.34
CA LEU A 393 17.09 -12.30 21.60
C LEU A 393 16.79 -13.79 21.36
N LEU A 394 16.35 -14.19 20.16
CA LEU A 394 16.14 -15.59 19.76
C LEU A 394 17.41 -16.25 19.22
N ALA A 395 18.33 -15.48 18.62
CA ALA A 395 19.65 -15.97 18.25
C ALA A 395 20.48 -16.39 19.48
N ASN A 396 20.22 -15.76 20.64
CA ASN A 396 20.79 -16.17 21.91
C ASN A 396 20.11 -17.44 22.47
N LYS A 397 20.70 -18.60 22.17
CA LYS A 397 20.18 -19.94 22.52
C LYS A 397 20.03 -20.22 24.02
N GLU A 398 20.65 -19.41 24.89
CA GLU A 398 20.46 -19.51 26.34
C GLU A 398 19.10 -18.93 26.77
N ILE A 399 18.57 -17.97 26.01
CA ILE A 399 17.26 -17.37 26.24
C ILE A 399 16.16 -18.39 25.96
N ASN A 400 15.19 -18.43 26.87
CA ASN A 400 14.06 -19.34 26.78
C ASN A 400 12.74 -18.62 27.08
N THR A 401 12.73 -17.56 27.88
CA THR A 401 11.52 -16.79 28.19
C THR A 401 11.62 -15.42 27.58
N ILE A 402 10.50 -14.85 27.13
CA ILE A 402 10.41 -13.42 26.83
C ILE A 402 9.43 -12.76 27.81
N VAL A 403 9.81 -11.61 28.37
CA VAL A 403 8.91 -10.75 29.15
C VAL A 403 8.67 -9.45 28.38
N SER A 404 7.40 -9.10 28.16
CA SER A 404 7.01 -7.94 27.38
C SER A 404 5.98 -7.05 28.09
N PRO A 405 6.44 -6.07 28.87
CA PRO A 405 5.63 -4.93 29.26
C PRO A 405 5.21 -4.13 28.01
N SER A 406 3.93 -3.77 27.90
CA SER A 406 3.36 -3.24 26.65
C SER A 406 2.27 -2.20 26.85
N LYS A 407 2.33 -1.10 26.10
CA LYS A 407 1.23 -0.17 25.86
C LYS A 407 0.87 -0.22 24.37
N TRP A 408 0.30 -1.35 23.97
CA TRP A 408 -0.10 -1.61 22.58
C TRP A 408 -1.28 -0.75 22.13
N TYR A 409 -1.25 -0.21 20.92
CA TYR A 409 -2.39 0.44 20.26
C TYR A 409 -3.00 -0.55 19.27
N SER A 410 -4.27 -0.91 19.45
CA SER A 410 -4.88 -2.03 18.70
C SER A 410 -5.45 -1.58 17.35
N GLU A 411 -5.00 -2.24 16.28
CA GLU A 411 -5.35 -1.96 14.89
C GLU A 411 -5.96 -3.21 14.21
N LEU A 412 -7.00 -3.02 13.41
CA LEU A 412 -7.61 -4.05 12.56
C LEU A 412 -7.07 -3.94 11.12
N PRO A 413 -6.98 -5.02 10.32
CA PRO A 413 -7.37 -6.38 10.66
C PRO A 413 -6.36 -7.12 11.53
N PHE A 414 -5.06 -6.79 11.44
CA PHE A 414 -3.99 -7.72 11.82
C PHE A 414 -3.33 -7.47 13.20
N LEU A 415 -3.39 -6.26 13.77
CA LEU A 415 -2.55 -5.84 14.91
C LEU A 415 -3.35 -5.47 16.17
N THR A 416 -4.34 -6.27 16.57
CA THR A 416 -4.78 -6.19 17.98
C THR A 416 -3.70 -6.76 18.90
N SER A 417 -3.57 -6.24 20.12
CA SER A 417 -2.51 -6.66 21.04
C SER A 417 -2.45 -8.17 21.28
N LEU A 418 -3.63 -8.81 21.37
CA LEU A 418 -3.75 -10.24 21.55
C LEU A 418 -3.42 -11.05 20.29
N GLN A 419 -3.62 -10.50 19.08
CA GLN A 419 -3.06 -11.09 17.85
C GLN A 419 -1.53 -11.07 17.92
N THR A 420 -0.94 -9.88 18.09
CA THR A 420 0.51 -9.68 17.99
C THR A 420 1.29 -10.52 19.01
N GLN A 421 0.92 -10.43 20.29
CA GLN A 421 1.58 -11.20 21.36
C GLN A 421 1.51 -12.72 21.10
N ARG A 422 0.34 -13.21 20.70
CA ARG A 422 0.10 -14.63 20.44
C ARG A 422 0.86 -15.15 19.22
N MET A 423 0.71 -14.45 18.09
CA MET A 423 1.26 -14.91 16.81
C MET A 423 2.79 -14.96 16.87
N TRP A 424 3.40 -14.00 17.56
CA TRP A 424 4.84 -13.94 17.80
C TRP A 424 5.33 -15.11 18.66
N SER A 425 4.74 -15.32 19.84
CA SER A 425 5.09 -16.43 20.73
C SER A 425 4.94 -17.79 20.05
N TYR A 426 3.84 -18.01 19.33
CA TYR A 426 3.57 -19.28 18.66
C TYR A 426 4.53 -19.55 17.50
N ALA A 427 4.84 -18.54 16.67
CA ALA A 427 5.72 -18.69 15.52
C ALA A 427 7.14 -19.12 15.92
N HIS A 428 7.70 -18.46 16.94
CA HIS A 428 9.05 -18.72 17.45
C HIS A 428 9.13 -19.86 18.48
N ASP A 429 7.99 -20.47 18.85
CA ASP A 429 7.87 -21.54 19.86
C ASP A 429 8.45 -21.17 21.23
N ILE A 430 8.40 -19.88 21.57
CA ILE A 430 8.99 -19.32 22.77
C ILE A 430 7.92 -18.74 23.69
N PRO A 431 7.89 -19.11 25.00
CA PRO A 431 6.93 -18.54 25.93
C PRO A 431 7.11 -17.04 26.16
N LEU A 432 6.00 -16.31 26.04
CA LEU A 432 5.90 -14.86 26.16
C LEU A 432 5.02 -14.49 27.35
N ILE A 433 5.54 -13.64 28.23
CA ILE A 433 4.88 -13.12 29.42
C ILE A 433 4.57 -11.64 29.16
N ALA A 434 3.38 -11.35 28.63
CA ALA A 434 3.00 -10.01 28.20
C ALA A 434 2.04 -9.33 29.18
N ALA A 435 2.37 -8.10 29.59
CA ALA A 435 1.56 -7.27 30.50
C ALA A 435 1.15 -5.97 29.79
N GLY A 436 -0.15 -5.67 29.78
CA GLY A 436 -0.74 -4.58 29.00
C GLY A 436 -1.28 -3.42 29.83
N VAL A 437 -1.01 -2.17 29.42
CA VAL A 437 -1.77 -1.00 29.91
C VAL A 437 -3.18 -1.05 29.33
N ASN A 438 -4.18 -0.97 30.21
CA ASN A 438 -5.59 -0.88 29.86
C ASN A 438 -6.03 0.58 29.77
N ASN A 439 -6.25 1.07 28.56
CA ASN A 439 -7.02 2.29 28.28
C ASN A 439 -7.84 2.11 26.99
N PRO A 440 -9.08 1.59 27.07
CA PRO A 440 -9.96 1.37 25.92
C PRO A 440 -10.20 2.60 25.06
N SER A 441 -10.23 3.79 25.65
CA SER A 441 -10.42 5.07 24.93
C SER A 441 -9.32 5.40 23.92
N THR A 442 -8.13 4.79 24.08
CA THR A 442 -7.00 4.91 23.14
C THR A 442 -6.58 3.54 22.58
N GLY A 443 -7.47 2.54 22.63
CA GLY A 443 -7.22 1.21 22.08
C GLY A 443 -6.15 0.39 22.80
N ASN A 444 -5.80 0.77 24.03
CA ASN A 444 -4.80 0.09 24.83
C ASN A 444 -5.43 -0.99 25.72
N GLY A 445 -4.83 -2.18 25.73
CA GLY A 445 -5.18 -3.30 26.57
C GLY A 445 -4.56 -4.59 26.03
N GLY A 446 -4.83 -5.73 26.67
CA GLY A 446 -4.37 -7.03 26.20
C GLY A 446 -3.12 -7.53 26.92
N THR A 447 -3.28 -8.64 27.62
CA THR A 447 -2.33 -9.23 28.57
C THR A 447 -2.45 -10.75 28.48
N GLY A 448 -1.35 -11.48 28.63
CA GLY A 448 -1.41 -12.94 28.66
C GLY A 448 -0.08 -13.65 28.86
N ILE A 449 -0.17 -14.95 29.18
CA ILE A 449 0.98 -15.86 29.22
C ILE A 449 0.81 -16.89 28.09
N TYR A 450 1.68 -16.79 27.09
CA TYR A 450 1.71 -17.64 25.90
C TYR A 450 2.87 -18.64 26.08
N LEU A 451 2.67 -19.91 25.69
CA LEU A 451 3.65 -20.99 25.93
C LEU A 451 4.23 -21.55 24.62
N GLY A 452 4.60 -20.68 23.69
CA GLY A 452 5.06 -21.11 22.36
C GLY A 452 3.93 -21.83 21.61
N LYS A 453 4.21 -23.02 21.07
CA LYS A 453 3.20 -23.90 20.47
C LYS A 453 2.43 -24.76 21.49
N GLY A 454 2.77 -24.64 22.78
CA GLY A 454 2.08 -25.34 23.87
C GLY A 454 0.67 -24.78 24.14
N CYS A 455 -0.22 -25.62 24.70
CA CYS A 455 -1.59 -25.19 25.03
C CYS A 455 -1.60 -24.04 26.05
N GLN A 456 -2.36 -22.99 25.72
CA GLN A 456 -2.30 -21.66 26.35
C GLN A 456 -2.56 -21.56 27.86
N VAL A 457 -2.03 -20.49 28.47
CA VAL A 457 -2.21 -20.13 29.87
C VAL A 457 -2.70 -18.68 30.02
N HIS A 458 -4.01 -18.48 29.88
CA HIS A 458 -4.71 -17.21 30.17
C HIS A 458 -4.22 -15.96 29.39
N PHE A 459 -5.10 -15.44 28.55
CA PHE A 459 -4.97 -14.14 27.89
C PHE A 459 -6.32 -13.42 27.92
N SER A 460 -6.30 -12.09 28.02
CA SER A 460 -7.51 -11.25 28.04
C SER A 460 -7.18 -9.81 27.66
N ILE A 461 -8.22 -9.09 27.23
CA ILE A 461 -8.26 -7.63 27.15
C ILE A 461 -9.54 -7.16 27.84
N SER A 462 -9.48 -6.10 28.65
CA SER A 462 -10.66 -5.56 29.33
C SER A 462 -11.33 -4.45 28.51
N PRO A 463 -12.66 -4.51 28.25
CA PRO A 463 -13.34 -3.52 27.42
C PRO A 463 -13.49 -2.14 28.08
N TRP A 464 -13.36 -2.06 29.40
CA TRP A 464 -13.50 -0.85 30.21
C TRP A 464 -12.27 -0.66 31.10
N GLY A 465 -11.95 0.60 31.42
CA GLY A 465 -10.81 0.98 32.27
C GLY A 465 -10.78 0.22 33.60
N SER A 466 -9.89 -0.77 33.70
CA SER A 466 -9.82 -1.67 34.86
C SER A 466 -8.46 -2.37 34.98
N THR A 467 -8.16 -2.82 36.21
CA THR A 467 -6.95 -3.58 36.54
C THR A 467 -7.32 -5.04 36.85
N GLN A 468 -6.61 -6.00 36.25
CA GLN A 468 -6.84 -7.45 36.38
C GLN A 468 -5.49 -8.20 36.53
N MET A 469 -5.54 -9.35 37.20
CA MET A 469 -4.38 -10.23 37.44
C MET A 469 -4.64 -11.60 36.81
N PHE A 470 -3.66 -12.15 36.09
CA PHE A 470 -3.72 -13.51 35.54
C PHE A 470 -2.50 -14.31 35.99
N SER A 471 -2.67 -15.60 36.30
CA SER A 471 -1.65 -16.42 36.97
C SER A 471 -1.39 -17.77 36.31
N TYR A 472 -0.11 -18.15 36.20
CA TYR A 472 0.37 -19.51 35.91
C TYR A 472 0.75 -20.24 37.21
N GLY A 473 0.94 -21.56 37.15
CA GLY A 473 1.51 -22.37 38.24
C GLY A 473 0.52 -22.90 39.29
N GLN A 474 -0.59 -22.21 39.56
CA GLN A 474 -1.62 -22.70 40.48
C GLN A 474 -3.05 -22.50 39.96
N THR A 475 -3.89 -23.50 40.22
CA THR A 475 -5.34 -23.38 40.09
C THR A 475 -5.88 -22.49 41.23
N ILE A 476 -6.08 -21.19 40.97
CA ILE A 476 -6.77 -20.31 41.93
C ILE A 476 -8.19 -20.86 42.15
N ALA A 477 -8.43 -21.45 43.31
CA ALA A 477 -9.65 -22.16 43.67
C ALA A 477 -10.85 -21.20 43.85
N GLY A 478 -11.44 -20.79 42.72
CA GLY A 478 -12.60 -19.90 42.66
C GLY A 478 -12.83 -19.31 41.27
N LEU A 479 -11.76 -19.07 40.50
CA LEU A 479 -11.85 -18.49 39.15
C LEU A 479 -12.08 -19.57 38.10
N ARG A 480 -13.32 -20.06 38.01
CA ARG A 480 -13.83 -20.62 36.75
C ARG A 480 -13.85 -19.49 35.74
N GLN A 481 -12.96 -19.53 34.74
CA GLN A 481 -12.97 -18.58 33.64
C GLN A 481 -14.22 -18.86 32.78
N ILE A 482 -15.35 -18.24 33.14
CA ILE A 482 -16.52 -18.18 32.29
C ILE A 482 -16.12 -17.25 31.14
N TYR A 483 -15.70 -17.84 30.03
CA TYR A 483 -15.64 -17.11 28.77
C TYR A 483 -17.05 -16.56 28.50
N PRO A 484 -17.27 -15.24 28.52
CA PRO A 484 -18.55 -14.70 28.10
C PRO A 484 -18.81 -15.11 26.65
N ASN A 485 -20.09 -15.31 26.29
CA ASN A 485 -20.47 -15.55 24.89
C ASN A 485 -19.78 -14.50 24.00
N THR A 486 -19.14 -14.94 22.91
CA THR A 486 -18.44 -14.11 21.92
C THR A 486 -19.24 -12.87 21.56
N ASP A 487 -20.56 -13.01 21.37
CA ASP A 487 -21.49 -11.90 21.10
C ASP A 487 -21.55 -10.86 22.23
N SER A 488 -21.70 -11.30 23.48
CA SER A 488 -21.72 -10.43 24.65
C SER A 488 -20.38 -9.75 24.88
N ARG A 489 -19.27 -10.36 24.46
CA ARG A 489 -17.93 -9.78 24.58
C ARG A 489 -17.67 -8.78 23.46
N ALA A 490 -18.01 -9.11 22.22
CA ALA A 490 -17.89 -8.24 21.06
C ALA A 490 -18.65 -6.92 21.26
N LYS A 491 -19.90 -7.01 21.73
CA LYS A 491 -20.71 -5.85 22.12
C LYS A 491 -20.05 -4.97 23.18
N ASN A 492 -19.47 -5.56 24.22
CA ASN A 492 -18.75 -4.79 25.24
C ASN A 492 -17.50 -4.10 24.66
N MET A 493 -16.93 -4.61 23.57
CA MET A 493 -15.82 -3.99 22.84
C MET A 493 -16.29 -2.93 21.81
N ASP A 494 -17.57 -2.57 21.72
CA ASP A 494 -18.02 -1.48 20.81
C ASP A 494 -17.50 -0.10 21.24
N GLU A 495 -17.26 0.11 22.55
CA GLU A 495 -16.63 1.34 23.11
C GLU A 495 -15.09 1.27 23.15
N PHE A 496 -14.49 0.17 22.71
CA PHE A 496 -13.03 0.01 22.67
C PHE A 496 -12.49 0.54 21.34
N ASN A 497 -11.66 1.58 21.38
CA ASN A 497 -11.12 2.23 20.18
C ASN A 497 -10.20 1.28 19.39
N LEU A 498 -10.38 1.21 18.07
CA LEU A 498 -9.58 0.39 17.17
C LEU A 498 -9.19 1.23 15.95
N SER A 499 -7.88 1.28 15.66
CA SER A 499 -7.37 1.81 14.38
C SER A 499 -7.67 0.84 13.23
N VAL A 500 -7.54 1.31 11.99
CA VAL A 500 -7.79 0.51 10.78
C VAL A 500 -6.60 0.65 9.85
N ASP A 501 -6.00 -0.48 9.49
CA ASP A 501 -5.03 -0.61 8.41
C ASP A 501 -5.78 -0.56 7.07
N PHE A 502 -5.42 0.42 6.26
CA PHE A 502 -6.03 0.70 4.97
C PHE A 502 -5.25 0.07 3.78
N SER A 503 -4.13 -0.63 3.99
CA SER A 503 -3.22 -1.10 2.91
C SER A 503 -3.63 -2.43 2.23
N VAL A 504 -4.90 -2.57 1.83
CA VAL A 504 -5.57 -3.90 1.85
C VAL A 504 -6.09 -4.42 0.49
N ILE A 505 -5.64 -3.91 -0.68
CA ILE A 505 -6.49 -3.65 -1.87
C ILE A 505 -6.18 -4.39 -3.25
N GLU A 506 -5.52 -5.59 -3.38
CA GLU A 506 -4.87 -6.06 -4.67
C GLU A 506 -4.97 -7.56 -5.31
N TYR A 507 -6.10 -8.27 -5.58
CA TYR A 507 -6.23 -9.78 -5.84
C TYR A 507 -7.10 -10.36 -7.09
N ASN A 508 -7.09 -11.64 -7.63
CA ASN A 508 -7.69 -12.00 -9.01
C ASN A 508 -8.45 -13.40 -9.29
N SER A 509 -9.16 -13.68 -10.45
CA SER A 509 -10.08 -14.88 -10.72
C SER A 509 -10.42 -15.34 -12.22
N THR A 510 -11.33 -16.33 -12.53
CA THR A 510 -11.75 -16.82 -13.94
C THR A 510 -13.08 -17.70 -14.11
N ILE A 511 -13.61 -18.04 -15.35
CA ILE A 511 -15.09 -18.27 -15.69
C ILE A 511 -15.63 -19.12 -16.96
N LEU A 512 -16.94 -19.55 -16.99
CA LEU A 512 -17.71 -20.46 -17.95
C LEU A 512 -19.14 -20.00 -18.49
N ASP A 513 -19.73 -20.67 -19.51
CA ASP A 513 -21.05 -20.44 -20.20
C ASP A 513 -22.08 -21.62 -20.14
N ILE A 514 -23.37 -21.35 -19.85
CA ILE A 514 -24.48 -22.36 -19.74
C ILE A 514 -25.46 -22.47 -20.93
N SER A 515 -25.31 -21.68 -21.99
CA SER A 515 -26.28 -21.61 -23.10
C SER A 515 -26.43 -22.92 -23.89
N LYS A 516 -25.52 -23.88 -23.68
CA LYS A 516 -25.39 -25.15 -24.41
C LYS A 516 -25.85 -26.33 -23.55
N GLN A 517 -26.61 -27.25 -24.13
CA GLN A 517 -27.24 -28.36 -23.41
C GLN A 517 -26.24 -29.46 -22.97
N ASN A 518 -25.12 -29.59 -23.68
CA ASN A 518 -23.90 -30.18 -23.14
C ASN A 518 -22.80 -29.12 -23.30
N PHE A 519 -21.92 -28.99 -22.31
CA PHE A 519 -20.73 -28.13 -22.37
C PHE A 519 -19.49 -29.01 -22.19
N THR A 520 -18.47 -28.76 -23.01
CA THR A 520 -17.12 -29.28 -22.81
C THR A 520 -16.14 -28.12 -22.97
N GLY A 521 -15.18 -27.98 -22.07
CA GLY A 521 -14.21 -26.91 -22.08
C GLY A 521 -13.06 -27.16 -21.12
N GLN A 522 -11.91 -26.57 -21.43
CA GLN A 522 -10.64 -26.82 -20.76
C GLN A 522 -10.08 -25.48 -20.25
N VAL A 523 -9.62 -25.45 -19.00
CA VAL A 523 -8.93 -24.27 -18.41
C VAL A 523 -7.51 -24.68 -18.08
N CYS A 524 -6.52 -23.98 -18.64
CA CYS A 524 -5.11 -24.34 -18.51
C CYS A 524 -4.27 -23.25 -17.85
N TYR A 525 -3.34 -23.66 -17.00
CA TYR A 525 -2.17 -22.91 -16.57
C TYR A 525 -0.95 -23.48 -17.30
N ASN A 526 -0.15 -22.62 -17.92
CA ASN A 526 1.05 -22.97 -18.66
C ASN A 526 2.27 -22.36 -17.96
N GLY A 527 3.13 -23.18 -17.35
CA GLY A 527 4.40 -22.75 -16.78
C GLY A 527 5.53 -22.70 -17.81
N SER A 528 6.59 -21.94 -17.49
CA SER A 528 7.74 -21.64 -18.35
C SER A 528 8.57 -22.85 -18.80
N GLU A 529 8.54 -23.97 -18.07
CA GLU A 529 9.27 -25.20 -18.41
C GLU A 529 8.43 -26.28 -19.12
N GLY A 530 7.30 -25.91 -19.73
CA GLY A 530 6.42 -26.86 -20.42
C GLY A 530 5.57 -27.73 -19.50
N ASN A 531 5.56 -27.44 -18.19
CA ASN A 531 4.58 -27.98 -17.24
C ASN A 531 3.22 -27.31 -17.49
N GLN A 532 2.33 -28.03 -18.16
CA GLN A 532 0.96 -27.64 -18.44
C GLN A 532 0.00 -28.38 -17.49
N ILE A 533 -0.80 -27.64 -16.73
CA ILE A 533 -1.96 -28.18 -16.01
C ILE A 533 -3.22 -27.67 -16.72
N CYS A 534 -3.95 -28.60 -17.34
CA CYS A 534 -5.24 -28.35 -17.95
C CYS A 534 -6.33 -29.12 -17.20
N CYS A 535 -7.40 -28.43 -16.83
CA CYS A 535 -8.59 -29.00 -16.22
C CYS A 535 -9.71 -29.12 -17.26
N ASP A 536 -10.04 -30.34 -17.67
CA ASP A 536 -11.14 -30.64 -18.59
C ASP A 536 -12.48 -30.80 -17.86
N PHE A 537 -13.46 -30.02 -18.26
CA PHE A 537 -14.82 -30.04 -17.73
C PHE A 537 -15.80 -30.53 -18.79
N THR A 538 -16.55 -31.59 -18.50
CA THR A 538 -17.69 -32.04 -19.33
C THR A 538 -18.97 -32.03 -18.50
N THR A 539 -20.01 -31.35 -18.98
CA THR A 539 -21.29 -31.19 -18.27
C THR A 539 -22.50 -31.38 -19.20
N LYS A 540 -23.64 -31.73 -18.61
CA LYS A 540 -24.91 -31.97 -19.32
C LYS A 540 -26.08 -31.39 -18.52
N ILE A 541 -26.86 -30.52 -19.16
CA ILE A 541 -27.87 -29.68 -18.52
C ILE A 541 -29.25 -30.02 -19.09
N THR A 542 -30.26 -30.21 -18.24
CA THR A 542 -31.62 -30.55 -18.66
C THR A 542 -32.62 -29.55 -18.09
N THR A 543 -33.54 -29.04 -18.92
CA THR A 543 -34.45 -27.92 -18.55
C THR A 543 -35.92 -28.31 -18.67
N THR A 544 -36.68 -28.21 -17.58
CA THR A 544 -38.09 -28.62 -17.49
C THR A 544 -39.05 -27.49 -17.90
N PRO A 545 -39.98 -27.69 -18.86
CA PRO A 545 -40.71 -26.58 -19.49
C PRO A 545 -41.99 -26.16 -18.73
N SER A 546 -41.88 -25.53 -17.55
CA SER A 546 -43.04 -24.89 -16.89
C SER A 546 -42.71 -23.78 -15.86
N ALA A 547 -41.90 -22.79 -16.24
CA ALA A 547 -41.87 -21.48 -15.57
C ALA A 547 -41.28 -20.41 -16.52
N THR A 548 -42.10 -19.48 -17.01
CA THR A 548 -41.66 -18.48 -18.02
C THR A 548 -40.97 -17.26 -17.39
N GLN A 549 -39.73 -17.43 -16.93
CA GLN A 549 -38.74 -16.36 -16.92
C GLN A 549 -37.34 -16.95 -17.09
N LYS A 550 -36.68 -16.63 -18.21
CA LYS A 550 -35.33 -17.10 -18.51
C LYS A 550 -34.32 -16.42 -17.58
N LYS A 551 -33.47 -17.20 -16.91
CA LYS A 551 -32.21 -16.72 -16.34
C LYS A 551 -31.05 -17.31 -17.12
N SER A 552 -30.09 -16.47 -17.49
CA SER A 552 -28.77 -16.87 -17.98
C SER A 552 -27.81 -16.96 -16.80
N TYR A 553 -26.92 -17.96 -16.81
CA TYR A 553 -25.71 -17.95 -16.01
C TYR A 553 -24.51 -17.82 -16.96
N THR A 554 -24.10 -16.59 -17.25
CA THR A 554 -22.68 -16.35 -17.46
C THR A 554 -22.02 -16.40 -16.09
N TYR A 555 -20.92 -17.14 -15.96
CA TYR A 555 -19.99 -16.91 -14.86
C TYR A 555 -19.28 -15.58 -15.19
N HIS A 556 -19.00 -14.70 -14.22
CA HIS A 556 -18.13 -13.54 -14.44
C HIS A 556 -16.97 -13.41 -13.44
N LEU A 557 -15.86 -12.92 -13.99
CA LEU A 557 -14.67 -12.39 -13.32
C LEU A 557 -15.03 -11.00 -12.80
N TYR A 558 -14.40 -10.56 -11.71
CA TYR A 558 -14.68 -9.32 -10.97
C TYR A 558 -16.01 -9.28 -10.17
N PRO A 559 -16.06 -8.51 -9.04
CA PRO A 559 -17.09 -8.68 -8.04
C PRO A 559 -18.20 -7.62 -8.06
N ASN A 560 -19.44 -8.13 -7.95
CA ASN A 560 -20.62 -7.51 -7.33
C ASN A 560 -21.21 -6.24 -8.00
N THR A 561 -22.54 -6.11 -8.11
CA THR A 561 -23.63 -6.55 -7.19
C THR A 561 -24.78 -7.25 -7.96
N LEU A 562 -25.72 -8.04 -7.40
CA LEU A 562 -26.14 -8.35 -6.01
C LEU A 562 -27.01 -9.66 -5.95
N LEU A 563 -27.23 -10.24 -4.75
CA LEU A 563 -28.38 -11.09 -4.29
C LEU A 563 -28.49 -12.63 -4.51
N SER A 564 -28.03 -13.39 -3.50
CA SER A 564 -28.78 -14.38 -2.67
C SER A 564 -29.28 -15.79 -3.15
N SER A 565 -28.89 -16.83 -2.38
CA SER A 565 -29.63 -18.06 -1.95
C SER A 565 -29.67 -19.38 -2.78
N ILE A 566 -28.73 -20.32 -2.52
CA ILE A 566 -28.72 -21.74 -2.99
C ILE A 566 -28.18 -22.71 -1.87
N ARG A 567 -28.34 -24.04 -2.02
CA ARG A 567 -27.87 -25.14 -1.13
C ARG A 567 -27.05 -26.22 -1.90
N PRO A 568 -26.29 -27.12 -1.23
CA PRO A 568 -25.41 -28.11 -1.86
C PRO A 568 -25.92 -29.58 -1.83
N LEU A 569 -25.08 -30.52 -2.29
CA LEU A 569 -25.40 -31.90 -2.71
C LEU A 569 -24.89 -33.00 -1.75
N TYR A 570 -25.41 -34.23 -1.92
CA TYR A 570 -25.08 -35.38 -1.07
C TYR A 570 -24.12 -36.40 -1.72
N VAL A 571 -23.29 -37.05 -0.89
CA VAL A 571 -22.25 -38.03 -1.28
C VAL A 571 -22.75 -39.20 -2.14
N LYS A 572 -24.04 -39.58 -2.06
CA LYS A 572 -24.62 -40.65 -2.90
C LYS A 572 -24.84 -40.25 -4.37
N GLN A 573 -24.72 -38.97 -4.69
CA GLN A 573 -25.03 -38.39 -5.99
C GLN A 573 -23.78 -38.14 -6.85
N ILE A 574 -22.60 -38.48 -6.34
CA ILE A 574 -21.29 -38.25 -6.96
C ILE A 574 -20.45 -39.53 -6.96
N GLY A 575 -19.70 -39.74 -8.04
CA GLY A 575 -18.78 -40.85 -8.26
C GLY A 575 -17.38 -40.33 -8.49
N TRP A 576 -16.38 -41.10 -8.06
CA TRP A 576 -14.97 -40.75 -8.14
C TRP A 576 -14.17 -41.99 -8.55
N GLU A 577 -13.54 -41.92 -9.71
CA GLU A 577 -12.69 -42.98 -10.24
C GLU A 577 -11.28 -42.45 -10.47
N ALA A 578 -10.30 -43.35 -10.43
CA ALA A 578 -8.91 -43.02 -10.67
C ALA A 578 -8.23 -44.19 -11.37
N THR A 579 -7.51 -43.87 -12.44
CA THR A 579 -6.90 -44.84 -13.37
C THR A 579 -5.46 -44.44 -13.64
N GLU A 580 -4.55 -45.42 -13.57
CA GLU A 580 -3.21 -45.23 -14.11
C GLU A 580 -3.28 -45.28 -15.64
N VAL A 581 -2.76 -44.24 -16.29
CA VAL A 581 -2.70 -44.11 -17.75
C VAL A 581 -1.31 -43.65 -18.16
N GLU A 582 -0.72 -44.33 -19.13
CA GLU A 582 0.57 -43.99 -19.69
C GLU A 582 0.38 -43.01 -20.84
N ILE A 583 0.90 -41.78 -20.68
CA ILE A 583 0.83 -40.71 -21.70
C ILE A 583 2.27 -40.37 -22.09
N ASN A 584 2.57 -40.48 -23.39
CA ASN A 584 3.90 -40.18 -23.96
C ASN A 584 5.08 -40.89 -23.24
N GLY A 585 4.87 -42.11 -22.73
CA GLY A 585 5.90 -42.90 -22.03
C GLY A 585 6.18 -42.47 -20.58
N LYS A 586 5.28 -41.70 -19.96
CA LYS A 586 5.26 -41.45 -18.52
C LYS A 586 3.92 -41.92 -17.95
N ASN A 587 3.94 -42.53 -16.76
CA ASN A 587 2.72 -42.92 -16.05
C ASN A 587 2.13 -41.72 -15.32
N PHE A 588 0.85 -41.44 -15.58
CA PHE A 588 0.04 -40.45 -14.89
C PHE A 588 -1.12 -41.14 -14.17
N THR A 589 -1.71 -40.47 -13.17
CA THR A 589 -2.97 -40.91 -12.56
C THR A 589 -4.08 -39.95 -12.97
N GLU A 590 -4.85 -40.34 -13.99
CA GLU A 590 -6.09 -39.67 -14.34
C GLU A 590 -7.12 -39.87 -13.22
N ARG A 591 -7.90 -38.84 -12.91
CA ARG A 591 -8.95 -38.89 -11.89
C ARG A 591 -10.20 -38.20 -12.41
N THR A 592 -11.34 -38.85 -12.25
CA THR A 592 -12.61 -38.44 -12.86
C THR A 592 -13.67 -38.30 -11.78
N LEU A 593 -14.17 -37.08 -11.62
CA LEU A 593 -15.30 -36.75 -10.74
C LEU A 593 -16.58 -36.66 -11.59
N SER A 594 -17.57 -37.49 -11.28
CA SER A 594 -18.81 -37.62 -12.05
C SER A 594 -20.06 -37.42 -11.17
N LEU A 595 -21.15 -36.90 -11.76
CA LEU A 595 -22.48 -36.90 -11.13
C LEU A 595 -23.21 -38.19 -11.49
N ILE A 596 -23.66 -38.94 -10.48
CA ILE A 596 -24.38 -40.22 -10.64
C ILE A 596 -25.88 -39.97 -10.89
N GLU A 597 -26.45 -38.92 -10.29
CA GLU A 597 -27.84 -38.51 -10.49
C GLU A 597 -27.90 -37.03 -10.94
N PRO A 598 -28.87 -36.63 -11.80
CA PRO A 598 -29.04 -35.23 -12.22
C PRO A 598 -29.41 -34.33 -11.04
N GLN A 599 -28.94 -33.07 -11.06
CA GLN A 599 -29.13 -32.12 -9.95
C GLN A 599 -29.71 -30.78 -10.40
N ASP A 600 -30.74 -30.33 -9.68
CA ASP A 600 -31.51 -29.12 -10.02
C ASP A 600 -30.73 -27.81 -9.80
N ARG A 601 -29.69 -27.84 -8.96
CA ARG A 601 -28.79 -26.72 -8.65
C ARG A 601 -27.38 -27.25 -8.36
N LEU A 602 -26.37 -26.68 -9.01
CA LEU A 602 -24.96 -27.02 -8.84
C LEU A 602 -24.14 -25.73 -8.68
N LEU A 603 -23.37 -25.62 -7.60
CA LEU A 603 -22.62 -24.41 -7.22
C LEU A 603 -21.12 -24.47 -7.54
N THR A 604 -20.52 -25.67 -7.46
CA THR A 604 -19.10 -25.94 -7.72
C THR A 604 -18.93 -27.44 -7.93
N PHE A 605 -18.03 -27.81 -8.84
CA PHE A 605 -17.71 -29.20 -9.18
C PHE A 605 -16.29 -29.20 -9.78
N ALA A 606 -15.30 -29.72 -9.04
CA ALA A 606 -13.88 -29.49 -9.33
C ALA A 606 -12.98 -30.63 -8.86
N ILE A 607 -11.78 -30.70 -9.44
CA ILE A 607 -10.70 -31.65 -9.12
C ILE A 607 -9.46 -30.83 -8.74
N TYR A 608 -8.67 -31.31 -7.77
CA TYR A 608 -7.52 -30.59 -7.22
C TYR A 608 -6.26 -31.47 -7.23
N GLY A 609 -5.10 -30.87 -7.50
CA GLY A 609 -3.78 -31.50 -7.48
C GLY A 609 -2.68 -30.46 -7.36
N ARG A 610 -1.50 -30.85 -6.87
CA ARG A 610 -0.34 -29.98 -6.65
C ARG A 610 0.94 -30.63 -7.15
N ASN A 611 1.82 -29.82 -7.75
CA ASN A 611 3.21 -30.18 -8.04
C ASN A 611 4.11 -29.72 -6.87
N PHE A 612 5.22 -30.43 -6.61
CA PHE A 612 6.04 -30.27 -5.40
C PHE A 612 7.54 -30.10 -5.70
N ALA A 613 7.89 -29.73 -6.93
CA ALA A 613 9.28 -29.61 -7.39
C ALA A 613 9.78 -28.16 -7.48
N GLN A 614 8.92 -27.18 -7.18
CA GLN A 614 9.10 -25.74 -7.41
C GLN A 614 8.31 -24.92 -6.33
N ASP A 615 8.90 -24.51 -5.18
CA ASP A 615 8.34 -23.60 -4.13
C ASP A 615 9.36 -22.64 -3.30
N SER A 616 10.09 -21.63 -3.87
CA SER A 616 11.17 -20.66 -3.33
C SER A 616 11.86 -19.62 -4.31
N LEU A 617 12.25 -18.33 -4.15
CA LEU A 617 12.56 -17.33 -3.08
C LEU A 617 14.02 -17.32 -2.46
N VAL A 618 14.79 -16.18 -2.35
CA VAL A 618 16.21 -15.87 -1.86
C VAL A 618 17.27 -15.42 -2.92
N SER A 619 17.91 -14.24 -2.94
CA SER A 619 17.88 -13.03 -2.09
C SER A 619 18.35 -11.77 -2.87
N ASP A 620 18.11 -10.64 -2.21
CA ASP A 620 18.40 -9.20 -2.41
C ASP A 620 19.69 -8.77 -3.17
N ASP A 621 19.60 -7.66 -3.93
CA ASP A 621 20.70 -6.69 -4.25
C ASP A 621 20.10 -5.31 -4.67
N ASP A 622 20.29 -4.28 -3.83
CA ASP A 622 19.72 -2.89 -3.85
C ASP A 622 18.27 -2.66 -4.38
N ASP A 623 18.09 -1.83 -5.40
CA ASP A 623 16.92 -0.96 -5.65
C ASP A 623 15.52 -1.61 -5.54
N GLY A 624 14.54 -0.98 -4.88
CA GLY A 624 14.27 0.45 -4.98
C GLY A 624 12.90 0.78 -5.58
N ASN A 625 11.89 -0.08 -5.40
CA ASN A 625 10.52 0.25 -5.79
C ASN A 625 9.49 -0.36 -4.83
N SER A 626 8.53 0.45 -4.37
CA SER A 626 7.31 -0.05 -3.72
C SER A 626 6.08 0.63 -4.31
N SER A 627 5.69 0.17 -5.51
CA SER A 627 4.43 0.52 -6.18
C SER A 627 3.22 -0.05 -5.43
N ALA A 628 2.89 0.60 -4.31
CA ALA A 628 1.64 0.43 -3.58
C ALA A 628 1.16 1.83 -3.19
N SER A 629 0.40 2.46 -4.08
CA SER A 629 0.16 3.90 -4.00
C SER A 629 -0.62 4.30 -2.74
N HIS A 630 -0.05 5.27 -2.02
CA HIS A 630 -0.44 5.66 -0.67
C HIS A 630 -1.85 6.30 -0.59
N TRP A 631 -2.49 6.61 -1.73
CA TRP A 631 -3.83 7.21 -1.84
C TRP A 631 -4.91 6.51 -1.02
N ASP A 632 -4.99 5.19 -1.13
CA ASP A 632 -6.08 4.43 -0.52
C ASP A 632 -5.94 4.33 1.01
N ARG A 633 -4.81 4.79 1.57
CA ARG A 633 -4.58 4.87 3.02
C ARG A 633 -5.16 6.13 3.67
N ILE A 634 -5.66 7.11 2.90
CA ILE A 634 -6.26 8.35 3.44
C ILE A 634 -7.58 8.66 2.73
N ASN A 635 -8.63 9.01 3.48
CA ASN A 635 -9.97 9.30 2.95
C ASN A 635 -10.06 10.69 2.30
N LEU A 636 -9.33 10.89 1.19
CA LEU A 636 -9.12 12.17 0.53
C LEU A 636 -10.20 12.48 -0.51
N THR A 637 -10.77 13.69 -0.44
CA THR A 637 -11.59 14.22 -1.54
C THR A 637 -10.70 15.03 -2.49
N VAL A 638 -10.39 14.44 -3.66
CA VAL A 638 -9.61 15.09 -4.73
C VAL A 638 -10.53 15.66 -5.81
N ALA A 639 -10.21 16.84 -6.33
CA ALA A 639 -10.82 17.39 -7.53
C ALA A 639 -9.78 17.78 -8.60
N VAL A 640 -10.07 17.43 -9.85
CA VAL A 640 -9.35 17.93 -11.03
C VAL A 640 -10.27 18.88 -11.80
N VAL A 641 -9.75 20.05 -12.19
CA VAL A 641 -10.54 21.08 -12.87
C VAL A 641 -10.20 21.12 -14.34
N GLU A 642 -11.09 20.57 -15.16
CA GLU A 642 -11.09 20.88 -16.59
C GLU A 642 -11.51 22.35 -16.77
N TYR A 643 -10.65 23.17 -17.39
CA TYR A 643 -10.83 24.63 -17.36
C TYR A 643 -10.66 25.32 -18.72
N HIS A 644 -11.64 26.12 -19.11
CA HIS A 644 -11.60 26.98 -20.30
C HIS A 644 -11.16 28.41 -19.92
N PRO A 645 -9.95 28.87 -20.30
CA PRO A 645 -9.44 30.17 -19.89
C PRO A 645 -10.24 31.35 -20.47
N ILE A 646 -10.58 32.32 -19.63
CA ILE A 646 -11.46 33.45 -19.98
C ILE A 646 -10.71 34.46 -20.87
N PHE A 647 -10.79 34.25 -22.19
CA PHE A 647 -10.18 35.11 -23.21
C PHE A 647 -11.20 36.08 -23.84
N ARG A 648 -11.70 37.05 -23.06
CA ARG A 648 -12.59 38.10 -23.60
C ARG A 648 -11.78 39.18 -24.31
N SER A 649 -12.14 39.50 -25.56
CA SER A 649 -11.45 40.48 -26.41
C SER A 649 -11.38 41.90 -25.83
N GLY A 650 -12.37 42.29 -25.01
CA GLY A 650 -12.40 43.59 -24.32
C GLY A 650 -11.63 43.66 -22.99
N LEU A 651 -11.01 42.57 -22.51
CA LEU A 651 -10.20 42.57 -21.28
C LEU A 651 -8.71 42.76 -21.59
N THR A 652 -8.03 43.55 -20.74
CA THR A 652 -6.55 43.62 -20.67
C THR A 652 -5.95 42.29 -20.24
N LYS A 653 -4.62 42.10 -20.36
CA LYS A 653 -3.96 40.88 -19.85
C LYS A 653 -4.24 40.67 -18.35
N GLU A 654 -4.06 41.71 -17.55
CA GLU A 654 -4.38 41.74 -16.12
C GLU A 654 -5.87 41.44 -15.85
N GLY A 655 -6.79 42.07 -16.58
CA GLY A 655 -8.23 41.80 -16.45
C GLY A 655 -8.63 40.37 -16.78
N ARG A 656 -7.87 39.67 -17.64
CA ARG A 656 -8.04 38.23 -17.88
C ARG A 656 -7.51 37.43 -16.69
N ILE A 657 -6.32 37.73 -16.18
CA ILE A 657 -5.73 37.03 -15.03
C ILE A 657 -6.68 37.10 -13.82
N LEU A 658 -7.21 38.29 -13.53
CA LEU A 658 -8.22 38.52 -12.49
C LEU A 658 -9.47 37.66 -12.71
N ALA A 659 -10.09 37.73 -13.90
CA ALA A 659 -11.29 36.95 -14.20
C ALA A 659 -11.09 35.43 -14.12
N ASN A 660 -9.90 34.93 -14.54
CA ASN A 660 -9.57 33.51 -14.40
C ASN A 660 -9.39 33.12 -12.93
N ALA A 661 -8.68 33.94 -12.14
CA ALA A 661 -8.46 33.71 -10.72
C ALA A 661 -9.76 33.77 -9.89
N GLU A 662 -10.68 34.69 -10.20
CA GLU A 662 -12.02 34.75 -9.60
C GLU A 662 -12.78 33.41 -9.76
N GLU A 663 -12.68 32.80 -10.94
CA GLU A 663 -13.30 31.49 -11.22
C GLU A 663 -12.53 30.33 -10.55
N HIS A 664 -11.19 30.39 -10.44
CA HIS A 664 -10.42 29.43 -9.63
C HIS A 664 -10.86 29.49 -8.16
N VAL A 665 -10.94 30.69 -7.59
CA VAL A 665 -11.45 30.96 -6.23
C VAL A 665 -12.89 30.45 -6.07
N ARG A 666 -13.75 30.59 -7.09
CA ARG A 666 -15.12 30.06 -7.07
C ARG A 666 -15.15 28.53 -7.07
N LYS A 667 -14.26 27.87 -7.81
CA LYS A 667 -14.13 26.40 -7.89
C LYS A 667 -13.62 25.81 -6.57
N ILE A 668 -12.58 26.39 -5.97
CA ILE A 668 -12.05 26.02 -4.65
C ILE A 668 -13.15 26.08 -3.57
N LYS A 669 -14.04 27.09 -3.64
CA LYS A 669 -15.15 27.27 -2.69
C LYS A 669 -16.37 26.37 -2.94
N ALA A 670 -16.42 25.61 -4.05
CA ALA A 670 -17.63 24.92 -4.51
C ALA A 670 -17.79 23.48 -4.00
N ILE A 671 -16.72 22.83 -3.53
CA ILE A 671 -16.72 21.42 -3.09
C ILE A 671 -16.19 21.38 -1.65
N LYS A 672 -16.90 20.71 -0.74
CA LYS A 672 -16.48 20.46 0.65
C LYS A 672 -17.08 19.13 1.16
N PRO A 673 -16.32 18.28 1.88
CA PRO A 673 -14.87 18.37 2.10
C PRO A 673 -14.07 18.30 0.79
N LEU A 674 -12.82 18.74 0.82
CA LEU A 674 -11.93 18.82 -0.33
C LEU A 674 -10.49 18.96 0.18
N ASP A 675 -9.63 18.01 -0.17
CA ASP A 675 -8.26 17.92 0.35
C ASP A 675 -7.23 18.41 -0.65
N LEU A 676 -7.45 18.13 -1.94
CA LEU A 676 -6.61 18.56 -3.05
C LEU A 676 -7.49 19.02 -4.23
N ILE A 677 -7.17 20.17 -4.82
CA ILE A 677 -7.74 20.63 -6.09
C ILE A 677 -6.65 21.08 -7.07
N VAL A 678 -6.71 20.54 -8.29
CA VAL A 678 -5.69 20.75 -9.34
C VAL A 678 -6.30 21.50 -10.52
N PHE A 679 -5.68 22.64 -10.86
CA PHE A 679 -5.99 23.46 -12.03
C PHE A 679 -4.95 23.23 -13.14
N PRO A 680 -5.30 23.47 -14.41
CA PRO A 680 -4.44 23.09 -15.54
C PRO A 680 -3.34 24.12 -15.82
N GLU A 681 -2.41 23.69 -16.67
CA GLU A 681 -1.31 24.49 -17.21
C GLU A 681 -1.82 25.77 -17.92
N TYR A 682 -1.11 26.88 -17.75
CA TYR A 682 -1.47 28.19 -18.31
C TYR A 682 -2.86 28.73 -17.91
N GLY A 683 -3.39 28.30 -16.76
CA GLY A 683 -4.69 28.76 -16.22
C GLY A 683 -4.75 30.24 -15.81
N LEU A 684 -3.60 30.88 -15.50
CA LEU A 684 -3.53 32.28 -15.06
C LEU A 684 -2.64 33.18 -15.96
N THR A 685 -1.31 33.08 -15.84
CA THR A 685 -0.35 33.92 -16.57
C THR A 685 0.42 33.09 -17.60
N ILE A 686 0.78 33.69 -18.74
CA ILE A 686 1.19 32.94 -19.95
C ILE A 686 2.43 33.48 -20.66
N ASP A 687 2.99 34.61 -20.23
CA ASP A 687 4.12 35.26 -20.88
C ASP A 687 5.00 36.08 -19.91
N PRO A 688 6.23 36.44 -20.30
CA PRO A 688 7.12 37.28 -19.48
C PRO A 688 6.57 38.65 -19.05
N GLU A 689 5.59 39.20 -19.77
CA GLU A 689 4.96 40.48 -19.40
C GLU A 689 3.95 40.33 -18.26
N THR A 690 3.39 39.12 -18.10
CA THR A 690 2.43 38.75 -17.06
C THR A 690 3.05 37.93 -15.93
N ALA A 691 4.36 37.70 -15.97
CA ALA A 691 5.08 36.88 -15.01
C ALA A 691 5.26 37.57 -13.65
N ILE A 692 5.15 36.78 -12.58
CA ILE A 692 5.20 37.26 -11.19
C ILE A 692 6.38 36.68 -10.43
N GLU A 693 6.86 37.41 -9.41
CA GLU A 693 7.74 36.86 -8.38
C GLU A 693 6.89 36.11 -7.35
N LEU A 694 7.43 34.99 -6.87
CA LEU A 694 6.89 34.14 -5.81
C LEU A 694 8.10 33.52 -5.10
N GLU A 695 8.05 33.33 -3.79
CA GLU A 695 9.05 32.54 -3.05
C GLU A 695 8.41 31.34 -2.35
N ASN A 696 9.22 30.32 -2.06
CA ASN A 696 8.80 29.16 -1.26
C ASN A 696 8.58 29.57 0.21
N PHE A 697 7.69 28.85 0.88
CA PHE A 697 7.31 28.99 2.29
C PHE A 697 6.63 30.30 2.68
N ASP A 698 6.47 31.24 1.75
CA ASP A 698 5.72 32.48 1.98
C ASP A 698 4.20 32.24 1.94
N ASN A 699 3.42 33.04 2.68
CA ASN A 699 1.95 32.89 2.75
C ASN A 699 1.23 34.15 2.24
N PRO A 700 0.87 34.20 0.94
CA PRO A 700 0.27 35.40 0.34
C PRO A 700 -0.99 35.92 1.05
N CYS A 701 -1.79 35.05 1.69
CA CYS A 701 -2.99 35.47 2.44
C CYS A 701 -2.67 36.19 3.76
N ASN A 702 -1.44 36.14 4.28
CA ASN A 702 -1.00 36.98 5.41
C ASN A 702 -0.40 38.33 4.98
N ASN A 703 0.23 38.37 3.80
CA ASN A 703 1.15 39.44 3.42
C ASN A 703 0.43 40.51 2.56
N GLU A 704 -0.43 41.31 3.19
CA GLU A 704 -1.14 42.42 2.52
C GLU A 704 -0.17 43.43 1.90
N GLY A 705 -0.24 43.57 0.57
CA GLY A 705 0.58 44.52 -0.20
C GLY A 705 1.82 43.90 -0.87
N THR A 706 2.29 42.73 -0.42
CA THR A 706 3.45 42.05 -1.04
C THR A 706 3.07 41.33 -2.34
N TYR A 707 1.92 40.66 -2.37
CA TYR A 707 1.49 39.83 -3.50
C TYR A 707 0.38 40.47 -4.34
N PRO A 708 0.33 40.17 -5.65
CA PRO A 708 -0.82 40.49 -6.49
C PRO A 708 -2.12 39.94 -5.88
N THR A 709 -3.19 40.73 -5.94
CA THR A 709 -4.49 40.40 -5.32
C THR A 709 -4.99 39.01 -5.73
N PHE A 710 -4.85 38.63 -6.99
CA PHE A 710 -5.29 37.33 -7.48
C PHE A 710 -4.58 36.13 -6.84
N ILE A 711 -3.30 36.27 -6.47
CA ILE A 711 -2.54 35.24 -5.75
C ILE A 711 -2.97 35.18 -4.28
N ARG A 712 -3.08 36.34 -3.63
CA ARG A 712 -3.62 36.44 -2.26
C ARG A 712 -5.01 35.82 -2.16
N ASP A 713 -5.88 36.10 -3.14
CA ASP A 713 -7.28 35.69 -3.09
C ASP A 713 -7.44 34.17 -3.36
N ILE A 714 -6.56 33.56 -4.15
CA ILE A 714 -6.43 32.09 -4.29
C ILE A 714 -5.84 31.47 -3.01
N SER A 715 -4.78 32.05 -2.44
CA SER A 715 -4.18 31.64 -1.16
C SER A 715 -5.19 31.68 0.00
N CYS A 716 -5.99 32.74 0.09
CA CYS A 716 -7.09 32.84 1.03
C CYS A 716 -8.26 31.89 0.69
N ALA A 717 -8.47 31.51 -0.57
CA ALA A 717 -9.45 30.49 -0.92
C ALA A 717 -9.01 29.10 -0.44
N ALA A 718 -7.74 28.73 -0.62
CA ALA A 718 -7.14 27.50 -0.09
C ALA A 718 -7.30 27.44 1.44
N ARG A 719 -6.92 28.51 2.15
CA ARG A 719 -7.09 28.64 3.60
C ARG A 719 -8.54 28.50 4.06
N ASN A 720 -9.48 29.19 3.41
CA ASN A 720 -10.90 29.16 3.77
C ASN A 720 -11.61 27.86 3.31
N ALA A 721 -10.95 27.03 2.52
CA ALA A 721 -11.40 25.69 2.16
C ALA A 721 -10.78 24.59 3.05
N SER A 722 -9.60 24.85 3.63
CA SER A 722 -8.71 23.88 4.29
C SER A 722 -8.17 22.81 3.31
N THR A 723 -7.79 23.26 2.12
CA THR A 723 -7.54 22.44 0.92
C THR A 723 -6.20 22.79 0.27
N TYR A 724 -5.48 21.79 -0.24
CA TYR A 724 -4.31 22.01 -1.11
C TYR A 724 -4.74 22.47 -2.50
N VAL A 725 -4.09 23.52 -3.01
CA VAL A 725 -4.40 24.06 -4.34
C VAL A 725 -3.15 24.01 -5.21
N VAL A 726 -3.21 23.25 -6.29
CA VAL A 726 -2.20 23.20 -7.35
C VAL A 726 -2.69 24.03 -8.53
N PHE A 727 -1.93 25.04 -8.95
CA PHE A 727 -2.27 25.89 -10.09
C PHE A 727 -1.01 26.32 -10.85
N ASN A 728 -1.15 26.74 -12.11
CA ASN A 728 -0.01 27.02 -12.98
C ASN A 728 0.02 28.48 -13.48
N LEU A 729 1.24 29.03 -13.55
CA LEU A 729 1.54 30.37 -14.07
C LEU A 729 3.00 30.50 -14.51
N VAL A 730 3.37 31.63 -15.10
CA VAL A 730 4.78 31.99 -15.35
C VAL A 730 5.36 32.69 -14.12
N ARG A 731 6.32 32.05 -13.43
CA ARG A 731 7.16 32.70 -12.40
C ARG A 731 8.34 33.39 -13.09
N LYS A 732 8.71 34.59 -12.63
CA LYS A 732 10.01 35.20 -12.99
C LYS A 732 10.97 35.12 -11.81
N VAL A 733 12.25 34.88 -12.10
CA VAL A 733 13.32 34.73 -11.10
C VAL A 733 14.50 35.59 -11.51
N LYS A 734 14.97 36.45 -10.63
CA LYS A 734 16.05 37.41 -10.89
C LYS A 734 17.38 36.70 -11.14
N CYS A 735 18.12 37.08 -12.19
CA CYS A 735 19.36 36.40 -12.58
C CYS A 735 20.63 37.22 -12.26
N GLY A 736 21.77 36.52 -12.17
CA GLY A 736 23.08 37.14 -12.00
C GLY A 736 23.60 37.81 -13.28
N ARG A 737 24.38 38.89 -13.13
CA ARG A 737 24.89 39.70 -14.26
C ARG A 737 25.75 38.93 -15.29
N ASN A 738 26.30 37.77 -14.91
CA ASN A 738 27.19 36.97 -15.76
C ASN A 738 26.48 35.82 -16.50
N THR A 739 25.18 35.61 -16.25
CA THR A 739 24.41 34.48 -16.80
C THR A 739 24.19 34.61 -18.31
N LEU A 740 24.34 33.50 -19.05
CA LEU A 740 24.32 33.50 -20.51
C LEU A 740 22.92 33.42 -21.15
N SER A 741 21.84 33.18 -20.37
CA SER A 741 20.46 33.07 -20.90
C SER A 741 20.04 34.33 -21.67
N LYS A 742 19.35 34.11 -22.79
CA LYS A 742 18.75 35.13 -23.64
C LYS A 742 17.72 35.99 -22.89
N ASN A 743 16.91 35.38 -22.02
CA ASN A 743 15.93 36.09 -21.22
C ASN A 743 16.61 36.90 -20.12
N CYS A 744 17.56 36.29 -19.40
CA CYS A 744 18.35 36.98 -18.38
C CYS A 744 19.02 38.24 -18.94
N ARG A 745 19.71 38.14 -20.09
CA ARG A 745 20.35 39.30 -20.76
C ARG A 745 19.38 40.38 -21.23
N ARG A 746 18.13 40.03 -21.54
CA ARG A 746 17.12 40.95 -22.10
C ARG A 746 16.25 41.61 -21.02
N TYR A 747 16.01 40.93 -19.91
CA TYR A 747 15.02 41.30 -18.90
C TYR A 747 15.55 41.32 -17.46
N GLY A 748 16.78 40.84 -17.20
CA GLY A 748 17.33 40.67 -15.85
C GLY A 748 16.76 39.48 -15.06
N HIS A 749 15.93 38.65 -15.71
CA HIS A 749 15.20 37.55 -15.09
C HIS A 749 15.15 36.33 -16.03
N PHE A 750 15.09 35.14 -15.43
CA PHE A 750 14.54 33.93 -16.05
C PHE A 750 13.01 33.94 -15.95
N PHE A 751 12.32 33.23 -16.84
CA PHE A 751 10.87 33.05 -16.82
C PHE A 751 10.53 31.57 -16.95
N TYR A 752 9.95 30.97 -15.91
CA TYR A 752 9.65 29.54 -15.87
C TYR A 752 8.14 29.30 -15.94
N ASN A 753 7.72 28.30 -16.72
CA ASN A 753 6.38 27.71 -16.61
C ASN A 753 6.35 26.91 -15.29
N THR A 754 5.49 27.32 -14.35
CA THR A 754 5.59 26.93 -12.95
C THR A 754 4.25 26.43 -12.39
N ASN A 755 4.24 25.20 -11.89
CA ASN A 755 3.20 24.72 -11.00
C ASN A 755 3.48 25.22 -9.57
N VAL A 756 2.51 25.89 -8.97
CA VAL A 756 2.54 26.41 -7.61
C VAL A 756 1.64 25.53 -6.75
N VAL A 757 2.16 25.04 -5.63
CA VAL A 757 1.37 24.26 -4.65
C VAL A 757 1.18 25.06 -3.36
N LEU A 758 -0.08 25.23 -2.97
CA LEU A 758 -0.49 25.83 -1.70
C LEU A 758 -0.92 24.73 -0.72
N ASN A 759 -0.52 24.82 0.54
CA ASN A 759 -1.05 23.97 1.63
C ASN A 759 -2.41 24.48 2.17
N ARG A 760 -3.01 23.74 3.10
CA ARG A 760 -4.30 24.09 3.75
C ARG A 760 -4.32 25.45 4.46
N SER A 761 -3.17 26.08 4.72
CA SER A 761 -3.07 27.44 5.29
C SER A 761 -2.97 28.56 4.24
N GLY A 762 -2.90 28.21 2.95
CA GLY A 762 -2.63 29.16 1.86
C GLY A 762 -1.15 29.50 1.66
N GLN A 763 -0.23 28.80 2.33
CA GLN A 763 1.22 28.99 2.17
C GLN A 763 1.72 28.27 0.92
N ILE A 764 2.63 28.91 0.17
CA ILE A 764 3.35 28.28 -0.94
C ILE A 764 4.34 27.29 -0.34
N ILE A 765 4.22 26.01 -0.67
CA ILE A 765 5.10 24.96 -0.16
C ILE A 765 5.96 24.32 -1.24
N TYR A 766 5.59 24.49 -2.52
CA TYR A 766 6.34 23.92 -3.64
C TYR A 766 6.16 24.76 -4.90
N LEU A 767 7.25 24.85 -5.68
CA LEU A 767 7.32 25.51 -6.97
C LEU A 767 8.07 24.57 -7.92
N TYR A 768 7.33 23.93 -8.82
CA TYR A 768 7.89 23.04 -9.86
C TYR A 768 7.99 23.78 -11.18
N HIS A 769 9.18 23.83 -11.77
CA HIS A 769 9.43 24.42 -13.09
C HIS A 769 9.44 23.32 -14.17
N LYS A 770 8.53 23.43 -15.14
CA LYS A 770 8.39 22.49 -16.26
C LYS A 770 9.73 22.28 -16.96
N TYR A 771 10.19 21.03 -17.04
CA TYR A 771 11.51 20.71 -17.58
C TYR A 771 11.47 20.56 -19.11
N ASN A 772 10.41 20.00 -19.68
CA ASN A 772 10.33 19.70 -21.10
C ASN A 772 9.36 20.66 -21.80
N LEU A 773 9.89 21.81 -22.18
CA LEU A 773 9.15 22.86 -22.88
C LEU A 773 8.65 22.38 -24.25
N PHE A 774 7.37 22.65 -24.52
CA PHE A 774 6.65 22.29 -25.74
C PHE A 774 6.32 23.55 -26.56
N GLY A 775 7.38 24.24 -27.00
CA GLY A 775 7.30 25.39 -27.91
C GLY A 775 6.98 26.75 -27.28
N GLU A 776 7.02 26.90 -25.95
CA GLU A 776 6.63 28.15 -25.28
C GLU A 776 7.71 29.24 -25.42
N LYS A 777 7.38 30.27 -26.21
CA LYS A 777 8.36 31.25 -26.67
C LYS A 777 8.72 32.26 -25.57
N ASN A 778 10.02 32.37 -25.29
CA ASN A 778 10.60 33.20 -24.23
C ASN A 778 10.29 32.70 -22.80
N ILE A 779 10.04 31.40 -22.63
CA ILE A 779 10.18 30.68 -21.36
C ILE A 779 11.58 30.05 -21.32
N ASP A 780 12.22 30.01 -20.16
CA ASP A 780 13.50 29.32 -19.90
C ASP A 780 13.24 27.88 -19.41
N ARG A 781 14.14 26.96 -19.74
CA ARG A 781 14.24 25.63 -19.11
C ARG A 781 15.05 25.75 -17.81
N PRO A 782 14.67 25.14 -16.67
CA PRO A 782 15.56 25.08 -15.50
C PRO A 782 16.80 24.22 -15.83
N LEU A 783 17.91 24.47 -15.12
CA LEU A 783 19.21 23.84 -15.45
C LEU A 783 19.25 22.34 -15.13
N THR A 784 18.52 21.91 -14.12
CA THR A 784 18.35 20.52 -13.70
C THR A 784 16.85 20.19 -13.67
N PRO A 785 16.48 18.90 -13.87
CA PRO A 785 15.13 18.45 -13.53
C PRO A 785 14.87 18.60 -12.02
N GLN A 786 13.60 18.73 -11.64
CA GLN A 786 13.16 18.60 -10.25
C GLN A 786 12.56 17.20 -10.07
N THR A 787 13.28 16.33 -9.36
CA THR A 787 12.99 14.90 -9.21
C THR A 787 12.54 14.51 -7.80
N SER A 788 12.42 15.48 -6.89
CA SER A 788 11.94 15.30 -5.52
C SER A 788 10.41 15.37 -5.43
N GLY A 789 9.82 14.50 -4.61
CA GLY A 789 8.40 14.56 -4.26
C GLY A 789 8.03 15.69 -3.29
N LEU A 790 6.75 16.02 -3.23
CA LEU A 790 6.17 16.95 -2.25
C LEU A 790 5.35 16.19 -1.21
N VAL A 791 5.87 16.08 0.01
CA VAL A 791 5.13 15.52 1.15
C VAL A 791 4.01 16.49 1.60
N THR A 792 2.80 15.97 1.81
CA THR A 792 1.64 16.75 2.28
C THR A 792 1.32 16.50 3.76
N ASP A 793 0.58 17.42 4.39
CA ASP A 793 0.09 17.27 5.78
C ASP A 793 -0.89 16.10 6.01
N PHE A 794 -1.30 15.44 4.93
CA PHE A 794 -2.13 14.24 4.93
C PHE A 794 -1.36 12.99 4.48
N GLY A 795 -0.02 13.04 4.45
CA GLY A 795 0.88 11.89 4.30
C GLY A 795 1.37 11.59 2.89
N LEU A 796 0.69 12.05 1.83
CA LEU A 796 1.09 11.72 0.46
C LEU A 796 2.33 12.49 0.00
N THR A 797 3.26 11.78 -0.61
CA THR A 797 4.35 12.32 -1.41
C THR A 797 3.90 12.43 -2.87
N LEU A 798 3.68 13.67 -3.33
CA LEU A 798 3.20 14.00 -4.67
C LEU A 798 4.36 14.37 -5.60
N GLY A 799 4.61 13.57 -6.63
CA GLY A 799 5.43 13.97 -7.77
C GLY A 799 4.67 15.00 -8.62
N ILE A 800 5.34 16.05 -9.08
CA ILE A 800 4.72 17.14 -9.86
C ILE A 800 5.32 17.15 -11.26
N LEU A 801 4.47 17.09 -12.30
CA LEU A 801 4.85 17.21 -13.71
C LEU A 801 4.07 18.34 -14.38
N SER A 802 4.45 18.77 -15.59
CA SER A 802 3.58 19.61 -16.41
C SER A 802 3.58 19.27 -17.90
N GLY A 803 2.37 19.13 -18.47
CA GLY A 803 2.18 18.98 -19.91
C GLY A 803 2.94 17.79 -20.50
N PHE A 804 4.00 18.10 -21.24
CA PHE A 804 4.82 17.15 -22.01
C PHE A 804 5.83 16.37 -21.16
N ASP A 805 6.09 16.76 -19.91
CA ASP A 805 7.05 16.07 -19.03
C ASP A 805 6.74 14.56 -18.87
N ILE A 806 5.46 14.18 -18.87
CA ILE A 806 4.99 12.78 -18.77
C ILE A 806 5.48 11.86 -19.90
N LEU A 807 6.01 12.42 -20.99
CA LEU A 807 6.59 11.67 -22.11
C LEU A 807 8.13 11.68 -22.12
N CYS A 808 8.82 12.13 -21.08
CA CYS A 808 10.29 12.24 -21.06
C CYS A 808 10.90 11.36 -19.96
N LYS A 809 12.13 10.85 -20.13
CA LYS A 809 12.86 10.13 -19.05
C LYS A 809 12.96 11.04 -17.82
N ASN A 810 13.55 12.22 -17.99
CA ASN A 810 13.65 13.22 -16.93
C ASN A 810 12.50 14.25 -17.01
N PRO A 811 11.79 14.58 -15.92
CA PRO A 811 11.85 13.96 -14.59
C PRO A 811 10.85 12.80 -14.40
N ALA A 812 10.07 12.39 -15.42
CA ALA A 812 8.91 11.52 -15.19
C ALA A 812 9.24 10.04 -14.91
N GLN A 813 10.40 9.54 -15.33
CA GLN A 813 10.95 8.25 -14.90
C GLN A 813 11.84 8.44 -13.66
N ASP A 814 12.62 9.52 -13.59
CA ASP A 814 13.41 9.88 -12.39
C ASP A 814 12.54 9.94 -11.11
N LEU A 815 11.31 10.46 -11.23
CA LEU A 815 10.31 10.52 -10.15
C LEU A 815 9.70 9.15 -9.83
N LEU A 816 9.76 8.16 -10.72
CA LEU A 816 9.32 6.79 -10.43
C LEU A 816 10.42 5.96 -9.78
N ALA A 817 11.70 6.26 -10.09
CA ALA A 817 12.85 5.72 -9.37
C ALA A 817 12.99 6.30 -7.95
N TYR A 818 12.40 7.47 -7.68
CA TYR A 818 12.38 8.04 -6.33
C TYR A 818 11.40 7.26 -5.43
N LYS A 819 11.97 6.33 -4.63
CA LYS A 819 11.35 5.25 -3.82
C LYS A 819 10.11 5.62 -2.97
N GLU A 820 9.77 6.92 -2.81
CA GLU A 820 8.66 7.42 -1.99
C GLU A 820 7.47 8.02 -2.77
N ILE A 821 7.52 8.21 -4.10
CA ILE A 821 6.41 8.88 -4.82
C ILE A 821 5.13 8.03 -4.82
N ASN A 822 4.01 8.65 -4.45
CA ASN A 822 2.71 7.96 -4.36
C ASN A 822 1.69 8.41 -5.42
N ALA A 823 2.01 9.49 -6.14
CA ALA A 823 1.12 10.13 -7.09
C ALA A 823 1.91 10.95 -8.09
N ILE A 824 1.39 11.08 -9.29
CA ILE A 824 1.76 12.18 -10.18
C ILE A 824 0.60 13.18 -10.29
N VAL A 825 0.87 14.45 -9.97
CA VAL A 825 -0.03 15.57 -10.24
C VAL A 825 0.45 16.31 -11.48
N SER A 826 -0.38 16.36 -12.52
CA SER A 826 -0.02 16.87 -13.84
C SER A 826 -1.02 17.91 -14.39
N PRO A 827 -0.84 19.20 -14.03
CA PRO A 827 -1.40 20.33 -14.77
C PRO A 827 -0.91 20.32 -16.23
N SER A 828 -1.85 20.29 -17.19
CA SER A 828 -1.53 19.98 -18.58
C SER A 828 -2.33 20.81 -19.60
N LYS A 829 -1.63 21.40 -20.56
CA LYS A 829 -2.20 21.98 -21.79
C LYS A 829 -1.94 21.04 -22.98
N TRP A 830 -2.51 19.84 -22.89
CA TRP A 830 -2.31 18.79 -23.89
C TRP A 830 -2.96 19.13 -25.24
N TYR A 831 -2.19 19.15 -26.32
CA TYR A 831 -2.74 19.24 -27.68
C TYR A 831 -2.98 17.83 -28.22
N SER A 832 -4.24 17.40 -28.29
CA SER A 832 -4.57 16.02 -28.63
C SER A 832 -4.29 15.69 -30.10
N GLU A 833 -3.53 14.62 -30.32
CA GLU A 833 -3.09 14.15 -31.64
C GLU A 833 -3.52 12.69 -31.84
N LEU A 834 -4.11 12.38 -33.01
CA LEU A 834 -4.47 11.03 -33.42
C LEU A 834 -3.34 10.39 -34.24
N PRO A 835 -3.15 9.06 -34.19
CA PRO A 835 -4.00 8.09 -33.49
C PRO A 835 -3.66 7.84 -32.02
N PHE A 836 -2.46 8.17 -31.55
CA PHE A 836 -1.88 7.61 -30.30
C PHE A 836 -1.83 8.57 -29.11
N LEU A 837 -1.84 9.89 -29.35
CA LEU A 837 -1.48 10.91 -28.36
C LEU A 837 -2.63 11.88 -28.05
N THR A 838 -3.84 11.36 -27.86
CA THR A 838 -4.89 12.13 -27.16
C THR A 838 -4.62 12.14 -25.66
N SER A 839 -5.09 13.16 -24.96
CA SER A 839 -4.81 13.38 -23.53
C SER A 839 -5.22 12.22 -22.64
N LEU A 840 -6.51 11.85 -22.63
CA LEU A 840 -7.07 10.79 -21.79
C LEU A 840 -6.45 9.41 -22.09
N GLN A 841 -6.13 9.17 -23.36
CA GLN A 841 -5.43 7.98 -23.85
C GLN A 841 -4.02 7.92 -23.23
N THR A 842 -3.20 8.95 -23.45
CA THR A 842 -1.82 9.01 -22.96
C THR A 842 -1.75 8.97 -21.43
N GLN A 843 -2.62 9.72 -20.75
CA GLN A 843 -2.67 9.79 -19.28
C GLN A 843 -3.03 8.44 -18.65
N ARG A 844 -4.14 7.79 -19.08
CA ARG A 844 -4.50 6.47 -18.53
C ARG A 844 -3.43 5.43 -18.85
N MET A 845 -2.98 5.42 -20.10
CA MET A 845 -1.95 4.52 -20.60
C MET A 845 -0.67 4.58 -19.76
N TRP A 846 -0.21 5.78 -19.41
CA TRP A 846 0.97 5.99 -18.58
C TRP A 846 0.75 5.51 -17.14
N SER A 847 -0.36 5.92 -16.51
CA SER A 847 -0.73 5.53 -15.15
C SER A 847 -0.85 4.01 -14.97
N TYR A 848 -1.46 3.32 -15.94
CA TYR A 848 -1.68 1.87 -15.92
C TYR A 848 -0.41 1.05 -16.26
N ALA A 849 0.53 1.60 -17.02
CA ALA A 849 1.79 0.91 -17.34
C ALA A 849 2.86 1.06 -16.25
N HIS A 850 2.75 2.09 -15.40
CA HIS A 850 3.64 2.39 -14.27
C HIS A 850 3.01 2.09 -12.89
N ASP A 851 1.84 1.44 -12.87
CA ASP A 851 1.05 1.08 -11.67
C ASP A 851 0.92 2.21 -10.62
N ILE A 852 0.75 3.45 -11.09
CA ILE A 852 0.80 4.65 -10.25
C ILE A 852 -0.34 5.62 -10.56
N PRO A 853 -1.02 6.18 -9.54
CA PRO A 853 -2.08 7.16 -9.74
C PRO A 853 -1.60 8.46 -10.38
N LEU A 854 -2.38 8.88 -11.37
CA LEU A 854 -2.21 10.13 -12.09
C LEU A 854 -3.43 11.04 -11.87
N ILE A 855 -3.16 12.27 -11.47
CA ILE A 855 -4.14 13.33 -11.24
C ILE A 855 -3.87 14.43 -12.26
N ALA A 856 -4.55 14.36 -13.40
CA ALA A 856 -4.31 15.21 -14.55
C ALA A 856 -5.44 16.25 -14.71
N ALA A 857 -5.06 17.54 -14.71
CA ALA A 857 -5.97 18.65 -14.96
C ALA A 857 -5.71 19.26 -16.34
N GLY A 858 -6.71 19.21 -17.23
CA GLY A 858 -6.60 19.64 -18.62
C GLY A 858 -7.17 21.04 -18.89
N VAL A 859 -6.49 21.80 -19.75
CA VAL A 859 -7.10 22.97 -20.41
C VAL A 859 -8.24 22.49 -21.32
N ASN A 860 -9.40 23.13 -21.26
CA ASN A 860 -10.51 22.93 -22.19
C ASN A 860 -10.48 24.05 -23.25
N ASP A 861 -9.94 23.74 -24.42
CA ASP A 861 -10.11 24.55 -25.64
C ASP A 861 -10.23 23.60 -26.84
N PRO A 862 -11.47 23.17 -27.15
CA PRO A 862 -11.75 22.32 -28.31
C PRO A 862 -11.24 22.90 -29.63
N SER A 863 -11.11 24.22 -29.77
CA SER A 863 -10.67 24.85 -31.02
C SER A 863 -9.19 24.63 -31.34
N THR A 864 -8.37 24.33 -30.32
CA THR A 864 -6.94 24.00 -30.47
C THR A 864 -6.62 22.54 -30.12
N GLY A 865 -7.62 21.75 -29.74
CA GLY A 865 -7.49 20.35 -29.34
C GLY A 865 -7.07 20.14 -27.89
N ASN A 866 -7.23 21.17 -27.05
CA ASN A 866 -7.05 21.03 -25.61
C ASN A 866 -8.35 20.51 -24.95
N GLY A 867 -8.20 19.46 -24.15
CA GLY A 867 -9.25 18.88 -23.31
C GLY A 867 -8.78 17.54 -22.77
N GLY A 868 -9.47 16.99 -21.77
CA GLY A 868 -9.12 15.70 -21.16
C GLY A 868 -8.44 15.86 -19.81
N THR A 869 -9.20 15.46 -18.79
CA THR A 869 -8.96 15.65 -17.36
C THR A 869 -9.39 14.36 -16.67
N GLY A 870 -8.61 13.87 -15.69
CA GLY A 870 -8.89 12.59 -15.06
C GLY A 870 -8.12 12.32 -13.77
N ILE A 871 -8.65 11.38 -13.00
CA ILE A 871 -7.98 10.70 -11.89
C ILE A 871 -7.97 9.23 -12.25
N TYR A 872 -6.81 8.59 -12.19
CA TYR A 872 -6.61 7.22 -12.63
C TYR A 872 -6.08 6.39 -11.45
N LEU A 873 -6.73 5.26 -11.19
CA LEU A 873 -6.49 4.30 -10.10
C LEU A 873 -6.85 2.92 -10.66
N ASP A 874 -6.00 1.92 -10.54
CA ASP A 874 -6.30 0.52 -10.89
C ASP A 874 -5.60 -0.39 -9.87
N TYR A 875 -6.34 -1.38 -9.32
CA TYR A 875 -5.86 -2.42 -8.40
C TYR A 875 -6.74 -3.67 -8.57
N ASN A 876 -6.24 -4.83 -8.15
CA ASN A 876 -6.90 -6.15 -8.24
C ASN A 876 -7.85 -6.40 -7.01
N SER A 877 -8.90 -7.26 -7.02
CA SER A 877 -9.35 -8.00 -5.78
C SER A 877 -10.32 -9.21 -5.94
N ILE A 878 -10.23 -10.19 -5.02
CA ILE A 878 -11.20 -11.31 -4.85
C ILE A 878 -12.13 -11.07 -3.65
N VAL A 879 -13.44 -11.18 -3.91
CA VAL A 879 -14.49 -11.34 -2.88
C VAL A 879 -14.82 -12.82 -2.70
N LEU A 880 -14.93 -13.29 -1.46
CA LEU A 880 -15.35 -14.66 -1.15
C LEU A 880 -16.83 -14.87 -1.48
N ASP A 881 -17.14 -15.82 -2.38
CA ASP A 881 -18.52 -16.20 -2.73
C ASP A 881 -19.20 -16.97 -1.59
N THR A 882 -19.89 -16.24 -0.71
CA THR A 882 -20.60 -16.78 0.45
C THR A 882 -21.85 -17.62 0.12
N SER A 883 -22.16 -17.81 -1.17
CA SER A 883 -23.20 -18.76 -1.61
C SER A 883 -22.69 -20.20 -1.74
N ARG A 884 -21.37 -20.41 -1.82
CA ARG A 884 -20.73 -21.74 -1.92
C ARG A 884 -20.32 -22.24 -0.55
N GLN A 885 -20.64 -23.50 -0.22
CA GLN A 885 -20.15 -24.11 1.02
C GLN A 885 -18.66 -24.46 1.03
N ASN A 886 -17.97 -24.45 -0.12
CA ASN A 886 -16.51 -24.58 -0.17
C ASN A 886 -15.96 -23.61 -1.22
N PHE A 887 -14.81 -23.03 -0.95
CA PHE A 887 -14.04 -22.18 -1.86
C PHE A 887 -12.59 -22.66 -1.87
N THR A 888 -11.96 -22.69 -3.03
CA THR A 888 -10.51 -22.84 -3.18
C THR A 888 -10.07 -21.90 -4.30
N GLY A 889 -8.97 -21.18 -4.10
CA GLY A 889 -8.45 -20.23 -5.07
C GLY A 889 -7.14 -19.63 -4.60
N GLN A 890 -6.23 -19.35 -5.52
CA GLN A 890 -4.97 -18.67 -5.25
C GLN A 890 -5.13 -17.17 -5.49
N VAL A 891 -4.38 -16.38 -4.72
CA VAL A 891 -4.17 -14.95 -4.93
C VAL A 891 -2.68 -14.71 -5.07
N CYS A 892 -2.24 -13.79 -5.93
CA CYS A 892 -0.87 -13.26 -5.89
C CYS A 892 -0.86 -11.73 -5.92
N TYR A 893 0.22 -11.16 -5.38
CA TYR A 893 0.67 -9.77 -5.59
C TYR A 893 2.09 -9.82 -6.16
N ASN A 894 2.35 -9.00 -7.17
CA ASN A 894 3.61 -8.93 -7.89
C ASN A 894 3.91 -7.45 -8.18
N SER A 895 4.99 -6.89 -7.61
CA SER A 895 5.51 -5.56 -7.99
C SER A 895 6.92 -5.62 -8.58
N SER A 896 7.72 -6.63 -8.24
CA SER A 896 8.95 -7.05 -8.93
C SER A 896 9.22 -8.54 -8.65
N GLU A 897 10.27 -9.12 -9.24
CA GLU A 897 10.62 -10.55 -9.05
C GLU A 897 10.92 -10.90 -7.58
N GLU A 898 11.36 -9.93 -6.77
CA GLU A 898 11.63 -10.08 -5.33
C GLU A 898 10.44 -9.73 -4.42
N ASN A 899 9.34 -9.29 -5.01
CA ASN A 899 8.12 -8.88 -4.30
C ASN A 899 6.91 -9.74 -4.67
N GLN A 900 7.12 -10.88 -5.35
CA GLN A 900 6.07 -11.82 -5.67
C GLN A 900 5.69 -12.67 -4.45
N ILE A 901 4.46 -12.51 -3.95
CA ILE A 901 3.85 -13.43 -2.99
C ILE A 901 2.59 -14.06 -3.58
N CYS A 902 2.46 -15.38 -3.47
CA CYS A 902 1.27 -16.13 -3.82
C CYS A 902 0.70 -16.89 -2.62
N CYS A 903 -0.59 -16.71 -2.37
CA CYS A 903 -1.35 -17.22 -1.25
C CYS A 903 -2.47 -18.14 -1.74
N ASP A 904 -2.35 -19.45 -1.47
CA ASP A 904 -3.40 -20.44 -1.69
C ASP A 904 -4.44 -20.34 -0.56
N PHE A 905 -5.71 -20.16 -0.92
CA PHE A 905 -6.83 -20.22 0.01
C PHE A 905 -7.68 -21.47 -0.21
N THR A 906 -8.16 -22.02 0.88
CA THR A 906 -9.27 -22.98 0.91
C THR A 906 -10.16 -22.67 2.10
N THR A 907 -11.47 -22.62 1.91
CA THR A 907 -12.45 -22.48 2.98
C THR A 907 -13.57 -23.47 2.79
N LYS A 908 -14.18 -23.83 3.91
CA LYS A 908 -15.51 -24.42 3.96
C LYS A 908 -16.36 -23.51 4.82
N ILE A 909 -17.55 -23.16 4.35
CA ILE A 909 -18.49 -22.34 5.08
C ILE A 909 -19.88 -22.96 5.14
N THR A 910 -20.64 -22.61 6.17
CA THR A 910 -22.07 -22.86 6.31
C THR A 910 -22.80 -21.54 6.44
N THR A 911 -23.72 -21.28 5.51
CA THR A 911 -24.46 -20.02 5.40
C THR A 911 -25.90 -20.20 5.92
N THR A 912 -26.30 -19.42 6.91
CA THR A 912 -27.65 -19.41 7.50
C THR A 912 -28.54 -18.31 6.87
N PRO A 913 -29.89 -18.43 6.94
CA PRO A 913 -30.78 -17.39 6.43
C PRO A 913 -30.68 -16.08 7.24
N SER A 914 -30.55 -14.97 6.51
CA SER A 914 -30.37 -13.60 7.03
C SER A 914 -31.71 -12.85 7.18
N ASP A 915 -31.82 -11.95 8.18
CA ASP A 915 -32.89 -10.94 8.22
C ASP A 915 -32.47 -9.71 7.40
N ILE A 916 -33.29 -9.35 6.41
CA ILE A 916 -33.13 -8.23 5.48
C ILE A 916 -32.96 -6.86 6.21
N LYS A 917 -33.25 -6.80 7.51
CA LYS A 917 -33.10 -5.60 8.35
C LYS A 917 -31.74 -5.46 9.06
N LYS A 918 -30.88 -6.47 9.04
CA LYS A 918 -29.58 -6.46 9.76
C LYS A 918 -28.41 -6.41 8.78
N ASN A 919 -27.32 -5.80 9.23
CA ASN A 919 -26.07 -5.76 8.48
C ASN A 919 -25.28 -7.07 8.66
N SER A 920 -24.47 -7.47 7.68
CA SER A 920 -23.56 -8.61 7.81
C SER A 920 -22.27 -8.38 7.04
N TYR A 921 -21.17 -8.97 7.50
CA TYR A 921 -19.86 -8.80 6.88
C TYR A 921 -19.74 -9.57 5.55
N THR A 922 -19.19 -8.91 4.55
CA THR A 922 -18.58 -9.55 3.37
C THR A 922 -17.14 -9.96 3.73
N TYR A 923 -16.54 -10.87 2.97
CA TYR A 923 -15.14 -11.28 3.17
C TYR A 923 -14.35 -11.18 1.87
N HIS A 924 -13.11 -10.72 1.96
CA HIS A 924 -12.14 -10.71 0.87
C HIS A 924 -10.96 -11.63 1.18
N LEU A 925 -10.27 -12.09 0.14
CA LEU A 925 -9.03 -12.86 0.23
C LEU A 925 -7.88 -12.01 -0.29
N VAL A 926 -6.81 -11.87 0.48
CA VAL A 926 -5.77 -10.84 0.34
C VAL A 926 -4.35 -11.42 0.43
N ALA A 927 -3.37 -10.82 -0.24
CA ALA A 927 -2.04 -11.39 -0.47
C ALA A 927 -0.97 -10.30 -0.77
N TYR A 928 -0.64 -9.42 0.18
CA TYR A 928 0.24 -8.26 -0.06
C TYR A 928 1.72 -8.54 0.25
N SER A 929 2.67 -7.92 -0.46
CA SER A 929 4.09 -7.82 -0.06
C SER A 929 4.61 -6.40 -0.31
N GLY A 930 5.13 -5.72 0.72
CA GLY A 930 5.59 -4.34 0.56
C GLY A 930 5.76 -3.58 1.87
N VAL A 931 6.01 -2.27 1.80
CA VAL A 931 6.24 -1.42 2.98
C VAL A 931 4.94 -0.76 3.44
N ARG A 932 4.66 -0.85 4.75
CA ARG A 932 3.57 -0.11 5.40
C ARG A 932 4.09 0.80 6.51
N SER A 933 3.37 1.89 6.75
CA SER A 933 3.63 2.80 7.86
C SER A 933 2.77 2.42 9.08
N PHE A 934 3.33 2.55 10.27
CA PHE A 934 2.69 2.24 11.55
C PHE A 934 2.46 3.55 12.31
N ASP A 935 1.23 4.06 12.27
CA ASP A 935 0.81 5.39 12.80
C ASP A 935 1.68 6.60 12.35
N GLY A 936 2.50 6.45 11.29
CA GLY A 936 3.47 7.47 10.86
C GLY A 936 4.73 7.58 11.73
N PHE A 937 4.94 6.67 12.69
CA PHE A 937 6.13 6.66 13.56
C PHE A 937 7.22 5.68 13.13
N TYR A 938 6.88 4.69 12.29
CA TYR A 938 7.79 3.65 11.82
C TYR A 938 7.33 3.14 10.45
N ASN A 939 8.25 2.81 9.56
CA ASN A 939 7.95 2.18 8.27
C ASN A 939 8.59 0.79 8.22
N GLY A 940 7.84 -0.23 7.81
CA GLY A 940 8.32 -1.60 7.86
C GLY A 940 7.73 -2.53 6.81
N GLY A 941 8.55 -3.50 6.36
CA GLY A 941 8.17 -4.48 5.35
C GLY A 941 7.21 -5.53 5.92
N VAL A 942 6.16 -5.86 5.17
CA VAL A 942 5.12 -6.82 5.54
C VAL A 942 4.78 -7.75 4.37
N GLU A 943 4.35 -8.97 4.70
CA GLU A 943 3.97 -10.02 3.74
C GLU A 943 2.70 -10.71 4.25
N VAL A 944 1.53 -10.53 3.62
CA VAL A 944 0.23 -10.79 4.27
C VAL A 944 -0.73 -11.59 3.40
N CYS A 945 -0.93 -12.87 3.75
CA CYS A 945 -1.97 -13.73 3.15
C CYS A 945 -3.18 -13.84 4.08
N GLY A 946 -4.30 -13.16 3.81
CA GLY A 946 -5.43 -13.07 4.73
C GLY A 946 -6.81 -13.36 4.16
N ILE A 947 -7.71 -13.79 5.03
CA ILE A 947 -9.16 -13.61 4.87
C ILE A 947 -9.59 -12.57 5.89
N ILE A 948 -10.24 -11.50 5.41
CA ILE A 948 -10.61 -10.32 6.22
C ILE A 948 -12.09 -10.00 6.06
N ALA A 949 -12.72 -9.53 7.15
CA ALA A 949 -14.10 -9.08 7.18
C ALA A 949 -14.25 -7.61 6.75
N CYS A 950 -15.37 -7.32 6.08
CA CYS A 950 -15.62 -6.05 5.40
C CYS A 950 -17.08 -5.63 5.51
N LEU A 951 -17.34 -4.32 5.64
CA LEU A 951 -18.72 -3.80 5.80
C LEU A 951 -19.56 -3.99 4.53
N ASN A 952 -18.93 -4.12 3.37
CA ASN A 952 -19.53 -4.46 2.08
C ASN A 952 -18.46 -5.07 1.13
N ALA A 953 -18.78 -5.21 -0.16
CA ALA A 953 -17.89 -5.80 -1.16
C ALA A 953 -16.81 -4.84 -1.73
N SER A 954 -16.71 -3.62 -1.20
CA SER A 954 -15.57 -2.73 -1.45
C SER A 954 -14.44 -3.06 -0.47
N LEU A 955 -13.24 -3.22 -0.99
CA LEU A 955 -12.07 -3.61 -0.20
C LEU A 955 -11.61 -2.49 0.76
N SER A 956 -11.87 -1.23 0.41
CA SER A 956 -11.79 -0.05 1.30
C SER A 956 -12.79 -0.06 2.48
N SER A 957 -13.67 -1.06 2.58
CA SER A 957 -14.54 -1.30 3.74
C SER A 957 -14.10 -2.48 4.61
N CYS A 958 -12.98 -3.12 4.28
CA CYS A 958 -12.38 -4.19 5.05
C CYS A 958 -11.58 -3.65 6.24
N GLY A 959 -11.33 -4.51 7.24
CA GLY A 959 -10.65 -4.10 8.48
C GLY A 959 -11.49 -3.22 9.41
N GLN A 960 -12.74 -2.92 9.06
CA GLN A 960 -13.63 -2.07 9.85
C GLN A 960 -14.67 -2.90 10.62
N ARG A 961 -15.18 -2.35 11.73
CA ARG A 961 -16.35 -2.88 12.45
C ARG A 961 -17.58 -2.01 12.20
N PHE A 962 -18.76 -2.63 12.18
CA PHE A 962 -20.01 -1.87 12.29
C PHE A 962 -20.09 -1.16 13.66
N PRO A 963 -20.59 0.08 13.76
CA PRO A 963 -20.55 0.87 15.00
C PRO A 963 -21.39 0.36 16.19
N ASN A 964 -22.20 -0.69 16.00
CA ASN A 964 -23.07 -1.26 17.03
C ASN A 964 -23.26 -2.76 16.75
N TYR A 965 -22.93 -3.61 17.72
CA TYR A 965 -23.06 -5.05 17.59
C TYR A 965 -24.53 -5.55 17.55
N ASP A 966 -25.49 -4.78 18.10
CA ASP A 966 -26.91 -5.17 18.04
C ASP A 966 -27.51 -5.04 16.62
N ASP A 967 -26.92 -4.24 15.74
CA ASP A 967 -27.43 -3.98 14.38
C ASP A 967 -26.94 -5.01 13.33
N ILE A 968 -26.02 -5.90 13.72
CA ILE A 968 -25.44 -6.91 12.82
C ILE A 968 -25.98 -8.33 13.05
N GLU A 969 -25.70 -9.20 12.10
CA GLU A 969 -25.80 -10.66 12.21
C GLU A 969 -24.64 -11.35 11.50
N TRP A 970 -24.44 -12.61 11.85
CA TRP A 970 -23.35 -13.45 11.36
C TRP A 970 -23.91 -14.64 10.60
N PRO A 971 -24.32 -14.48 9.33
CA PRO A 971 -24.88 -15.57 8.55
C PRO A 971 -23.83 -16.60 8.13
N ILE A 972 -22.53 -16.32 8.28
CA ILE A 972 -21.42 -17.15 7.80
C ILE A 972 -20.71 -17.84 8.98
N THR A 973 -20.69 -19.17 8.97
CA THR A 973 -19.79 -19.99 9.79
C THR A 973 -18.69 -20.55 8.90
N PHE A 974 -17.41 -20.30 9.21
CA PHE A 974 -16.29 -21.00 8.59
C PHE A 974 -16.10 -22.36 9.28
N ASP A 975 -16.55 -23.44 8.64
CA ASP A 975 -16.32 -24.81 9.09
C ASP A 975 -14.85 -25.23 8.96
N GLN A 976 -14.13 -24.65 7.99
CA GLN A 976 -12.70 -24.82 7.76
C GLN A 976 -12.15 -23.57 7.06
N ILE A 977 -10.89 -23.25 7.34
CA ILE A 977 -10.04 -22.35 6.57
C ILE A 977 -8.69 -23.04 6.40
N THR A 978 -7.98 -22.78 5.32
CA THR A 978 -6.57 -23.12 5.11
C THR A 978 -5.98 -22.06 4.21
N ILE A 979 -4.89 -21.45 4.65
CA ILE A 979 -4.06 -20.51 3.89
C ILE A 979 -2.69 -21.13 3.76
N LYS A 980 -2.09 -21.09 2.57
CA LYS A 980 -0.70 -21.48 2.35
C LYS A 980 0.01 -20.41 1.55
N ALA A 981 1.29 -20.19 1.84
CA ALA A 981 2.16 -19.36 1.00
C ALA A 981 3.62 -19.75 1.21
N ALA A 982 4.42 -19.50 0.19
CA ALA A 982 5.87 -19.62 0.18
C ALA A 982 6.49 -18.27 0.55
N PHE A 983 7.53 -18.28 1.39
CA PHE A 983 8.19 -17.07 1.87
C PHE A 983 9.71 -17.20 1.88
N GLU A 984 10.35 -16.03 1.83
CA GLU A 984 11.74 -15.77 2.21
C GLU A 984 12.27 -16.69 3.32
N ASN A 985 13.27 -17.55 3.05
CA ASN A 985 14.08 -18.15 4.11
C ASN A 985 15.40 -17.39 4.23
N ASP A 986 15.34 -16.21 4.86
CA ASP A 986 16.49 -15.45 5.36
C ASP A 986 16.13 -14.86 6.75
N GLU A 987 17.12 -14.45 7.55
CA GLU A 987 16.86 -14.05 8.95
C GLU A 987 16.12 -12.70 9.10
N ASN A 988 16.01 -11.93 8.03
CA ASN A 988 15.20 -10.71 7.96
C ASN A 988 13.72 -11.01 7.68
N LYS A 989 13.33 -12.24 7.31
CA LYS A 989 11.94 -12.57 6.91
C LYS A 989 11.29 -13.54 7.92
N ALA A 990 10.24 -13.07 8.62
CA ALA A 990 9.58 -13.79 9.72
C ALA A 990 8.05 -13.84 9.59
N GLN A 991 7.46 -15.04 9.65
CA GLN A 991 6.02 -15.26 9.40
C GLN A 991 5.27 -15.81 10.61
N TYR A 992 4.02 -15.37 10.79
CA TYR A 992 3.23 -15.51 12.00
C TYR A 992 1.78 -15.98 11.73
N PRO A 993 1.21 -16.89 12.55
CA PRO A 993 -0.19 -17.30 12.44
C PRO A 993 -1.13 -16.29 13.11
N ASN A 994 -1.84 -15.51 12.29
CA ASN A 994 -2.70 -14.41 12.74
C ASN A 994 -4.20 -14.78 12.66
N SER A 995 -4.98 -14.47 13.69
CA SER A 995 -6.45 -14.62 13.64
C SER A 995 -7.17 -13.71 14.63
N LEU A 996 -8.42 -13.36 14.33
CA LEU A 996 -9.26 -12.51 15.18
C LEU A 996 -10.74 -12.89 15.08
N LEU A 997 -11.39 -12.97 16.24
CA LEU A 997 -12.85 -13.04 16.38
C LEU A 997 -13.43 -11.67 16.79
N SER A 998 -14.73 -11.48 16.56
CA SER A 998 -15.47 -10.24 16.89
C SER A 998 -15.37 -9.82 18.37
N SER A 999 -15.06 -10.75 19.27
CA SER A 999 -14.76 -10.51 20.69
C SER A 999 -13.42 -9.83 20.98
N ILE A 1000 -12.69 -9.46 19.91
CA ILE A 1000 -11.31 -8.95 19.93
C ILE A 1000 -10.40 -9.95 20.67
N GLN A 1001 -10.49 -11.21 20.25
CA GLN A 1001 -9.64 -12.30 20.73
C GLN A 1001 -9.23 -13.18 19.54
N PRO A 1002 -7.96 -13.62 19.46
CA PRO A 1002 -7.51 -14.62 18.50
C PRO A 1002 -8.07 -16.02 18.81
N ILE A 1003 -8.23 -16.83 17.76
CA ILE A 1003 -8.68 -18.23 17.85
C ILE A 1003 -7.65 -19.06 18.62
N ILE A 1004 -8.10 -20.04 19.43
CA ILE A 1004 -7.22 -20.82 20.32
C ILE A 1004 -6.41 -21.89 19.58
N GLU A 1005 -5.21 -22.27 20.08
CA GLU A 1005 -4.24 -23.10 19.34
C GLU A 1005 -4.85 -24.41 18.85
N ASN A 1006 -5.60 -25.09 19.72
CA ASN A 1006 -6.20 -26.39 19.40
C ASN A 1006 -7.33 -26.31 18.36
N GLN A 1007 -7.79 -25.10 18.01
CA GLN A 1007 -8.74 -24.85 16.93
C GLN A 1007 -8.04 -24.52 15.59
N MET A 1008 -6.71 -24.44 15.57
CA MET A 1008 -5.89 -24.17 14.39
C MET A 1008 -4.75 -25.20 14.20
N VAL A 1009 -4.04 -25.09 13.08
CA VAL A 1009 -2.79 -25.80 12.77
C VAL A 1009 -1.88 -24.80 12.06
N TRP A 1010 -0.60 -24.72 12.44
CA TRP A 1010 0.40 -23.86 11.82
C TRP A 1010 1.64 -24.70 11.53
N ASP A 1011 1.72 -25.18 10.29
CA ASP A 1011 2.80 -26.02 9.80
C ASP A 1011 3.78 -25.19 8.95
N ALA A 1012 5.03 -25.65 8.90
CA ALA A 1012 6.09 -25.10 8.08
C ALA A 1012 6.84 -26.23 7.36
N LYS A 1013 7.31 -25.99 6.13
CA LYS A 1013 8.03 -26.96 5.30
C LYS A 1013 9.06 -26.23 4.41
N GLU A 1014 10.27 -26.75 4.29
CA GLU A 1014 11.31 -26.25 3.38
C GLU A 1014 11.08 -26.70 1.91
N VAL A 1015 11.30 -25.83 0.91
CA VAL A 1015 10.80 -25.98 -0.51
C VAL A 1015 11.61 -25.22 -1.63
N LYS A 1016 11.23 -25.42 -2.94
CA LYS A 1016 12.04 -25.49 -4.24
C LYS A 1016 11.97 -24.58 -5.55
N ILE A 1017 11.32 -23.40 -5.71
CA ILE A 1017 11.11 -22.66 -7.01
C ILE A 1017 12.50 -22.21 -7.52
N ASP A 1018 12.62 -22.03 -8.83
CA ASP A 1018 13.60 -21.21 -9.56
C ASP A 1018 14.98 -21.04 -8.88
N GLY A 1019 15.56 -22.17 -8.43
CA GLY A 1019 16.89 -22.28 -7.86
C GLY A 1019 17.06 -21.84 -6.38
N LYS A 1020 16.29 -20.88 -5.89
CA LYS A 1020 16.45 -20.19 -4.58
C LYS A 1020 15.98 -21.07 -3.36
N ASN A 1021 15.82 -20.60 -2.11
CA ASN A 1021 15.53 -21.37 -0.86
C ASN A 1021 14.36 -20.83 0.03
N CYS A 1022 13.40 -21.66 0.51
CA CYS A 1022 12.13 -21.14 1.11
C CYS A 1022 11.50 -21.96 2.24
N ILE A 1023 10.63 -21.29 3.02
CA ILE A 1023 9.62 -21.93 3.89
C ILE A 1023 8.19 -21.75 3.32
N GLU A 1024 7.53 -22.85 2.94
CA GLU A 1024 6.07 -22.88 2.84
C GLU A 1024 5.48 -22.86 4.25
N ARG A 1025 4.61 -21.90 4.52
CA ARG A 1025 3.74 -21.86 5.71
C ARG A 1025 2.35 -22.39 5.36
N THR A 1026 1.72 -23.10 6.28
CA THR A 1026 0.31 -23.52 6.19
C THR A 1026 -0.41 -23.18 7.48
N LEU A 1027 -1.40 -22.28 7.41
CA LEU A 1027 -2.30 -21.96 8.51
C LEU A 1027 -3.69 -22.55 8.23
N SER A 1028 -4.13 -23.51 9.03
CA SER A 1028 -5.46 -24.12 8.92
C SER A 1028 -6.32 -23.92 10.15
N LEU A 1029 -7.64 -23.81 9.97
CA LEU A 1029 -8.66 -23.87 11.00
C LEU A 1029 -9.24 -25.29 11.03
N ASN A 1030 -9.25 -25.93 12.20
CA ASN A 1030 -9.67 -27.33 12.37
C ASN A 1030 -11.01 -27.48 13.13
N ASN A 1031 -11.58 -26.38 13.64
CA ASN A 1031 -12.85 -26.32 14.36
C ASN A 1031 -13.68 -25.11 13.86
N PRO A 1032 -15.00 -25.24 13.62
CA PRO A 1032 -15.82 -24.17 13.04
C PRO A 1032 -15.84 -22.85 13.83
N GLN A 1033 -15.88 -21.72 13.13
CA GLN A 1033 -15.93 -20.35 13.70
C GLN A 1033 -16.94 -19.47 12.96
N ASP A 1034 -17.84 -18.80 13.67
CA ASP A 1034 -18.93 -18.00 13.12
C ASP A 1034 -18.82 -16.49 13.45
N ARG A 1035 -17.66 -16.05 13.94
CA ARG A 1035 -17.37 -14.65 14.36
C ARG A 1035 -16.03 -14.12 13.85
N VAL A 1036 -15.50 -14.69 12.78
CA VAL A 1036 -14.17 -14.34 12.24
C VAL A 1036 -14.16 -12.90 11.72
N LEU A 1037 -13.25 -12.06 12.21
CA LEU A 1037 -12.88 -10.79 11.59
C LEU A 1037 -11.63 -10.93 10.71
N THR A 1038 -10.71 -11.82 11.09
CA THR A 1038 -9.44 -12.02 10.38
C THR A 1038 -8.95 -13.45 10.58
N PHE A 1039 -8.39 -14.04 9.52
CA PHE A 1039 -7.64 -15.29 9.57
C PHE A 1039 -6.53 -15.19 8.51
N ALA A 1040 -5.27 -15.14 8.92
CA ALA A 1040 -4.19 -14.72 8.03
C ALA A 1040 -2.82 -15.31 8.41
N ILE A 1041 -1.97 -15.49 7.40
CA ILE A 1041 -0.52 -15.49 7.59
C ILE A 1041 -0.09 -14.02 7.52
N TYR A 1042 0.52 -13.52 8.58
CA TYR A 1042 1.11 -12.19 8.62
C TYR A 1042 2.62 -12.33 8.72
N GLY A 1043 3.38 -11.64 7.88
CA GLY A 1043 4.83 -11.68 7.82
C GLY A 1043 5.44 -10.30 7.97
N ARG A 1044 6.70 -10.28 8.42
CA ARG A 1044 7.58 -9.11 8.39
C ARG A 1044 8.79 -9.43 7.53
N ASN A 1045 9.16 -8.47 6.67
CA ASN A 1045 10.46 -8.40 6.04
C ASN A 1045 11.19 -7.20 6.64
N PHE A 1046 12.15 -7.46 7.52
CA PHE A 1046 12.90 -6.46 8.28
C PHE A 1046 14.00 -5.77 7.46
N ALA A 1047 14.43 -6.32 6.32
CA ALA A 1047 15.37 -5.63 5.43
C ALA A 1047 14.72 -4.37 4.82
N ARG A 1048 13.39 -4.38 4.69
CA ARG A 1048 12.56 -3.25 4.24
C ARG A 1048 12.07 -2.35 5.39
N ASP A 1049 12.70 -2.40 6.56
CA ASP A 1049 12.38 -1.52 7.70
C ASP A 1049 13.19 -0.22 7.68
N ALA A 1050 12.49 0.89 7.43
CA ALA A 1050 13.09 2.21 7.42
C ALA A 1050 12.89 2.91 8.78
N ILE A 1051 14.02 3.24 9.43
CA ILE A 1051 14.05 4.15 10.58
C ILE A 1051 13.64 5.53 10.07
N VAL A 1052 12.44 5.98 10.44
CA VAL A 1052 12.02 7.38 10.23
C VAL A 1052 13.02 8.27 10.96
N PRO A 1053 13.69 9.24 10.29
CA PRO A 1053 14.59 10.16 10.97
C PRO A 1053 13.85 10.92 12.08
N ASP A 1054 14.52 11.11 13.22
CA ASP A 1054 14.00 11.99 14.26
C ASP A 1054 13.85 13.39 13.67
N ASN A 1055 12.59 13.83 13.46
CA ASN A 1055 12.22 15.14 12.93
C ASN A 1055 12.46 16.24 13.97
N ASP A 1056 13.74 16.41 14.34
CA ASP A 1056 14.18 17.33 15.39
C ASP A 1056 15.43 18.14 15.02
N ASP A 1057 15.80 18.15 13.73
CA ASP A 1057 16.72 19.13 13.10
C ASP A 1057 16.05 20.52 12.90
N ASN A 1058 15.06 20.85 13.73
CA ASN A 1058 14.87 22.25 14.13
C ASN A 1058 15.97 22.59 15.14
N VAL A 1059 17.15 22.92 14.62
CA VAL A 1059 18.10 23.78 15.34
C VAL A 1059 17.42 25.13 15.50
N ASP A 1060 16.87 25.39 16.69
CA ASP A 1060 16.39 26.72 17.08
C ASP A 1060 17.59 27.69 17.01
N ASP A 1061 17.70 28.44 15.92
CA ASP A 1061 18.79 29.40 15.65
C ASP A 1061 18.57 30.71 16.45
N ASP A 1062 18.27 30.53 17.74
CA ASP A 1062 17.95 31.57 18.73
C ASP A 1062 19.25 32.24 19.22
N ASN A 1063 20.02 32.74 18.25
CA ASN A 1063 21.40 33.21 18.43
C ASN A 1063 21.71 34.43 17.55
N ASN A 1064 20.79 35.39 17.50
CA ASN A 1064 21.04 36.75 17.00
C ASN A 1064 20.19 37.78 17.76
N ASN A 1065 20.68 38.20 18.93
CA ASN A 1065 20.18 39.41 19.61
C ASN A 1065 21.24 40.01 20.57
N ILE A 1066 22.46 40.22 20.06
CA ILE A 1066 23.50 41.06 20.70
C ILE A 1066 24.13 41.93 19.60
N ASP A 1067 23.51 43.09 19.35
CA ASP A 1067 23.94 44.22 18.51
C ASP A 1067 23.00 45.40 18.85
N GLY A 1068 23.41 46.65 19.05
CA GLY A 1068 24.65 47.16 19.66
C GLY A 1068 24.36 47.67 21.10
N ASP A 1069 24.97 48.73 21.63
CA ASP A 1069 25.86 49.74 21.04
C ASP A 1069 26.96 50.11 22.05
N ASP A 1070 28.19 50.33 21.58
CA ASP A 1070 28.86 51.64 21.54
C ASP A 1070 30.34 51.47 21.11
N ASP A 1071 30.82 52.37 20.24
CA ASP A 1071 32.22 52.42 19.79
C ASP A 1071 33.14 53.04 20.88
N ASP A 1072 34.40 52.60 20.92
CA ASP A 1072 35.60 53.47 20.79
C ASP A 1072 36.89 52.71 21.16
N ASP A 1073 37.78 52.50 20.18
CA ASP A 1073 39.21 52.19 20.40
C ASP A 1073 39.99 53.52 20.55
N GLU A 1074 40.52 53.82 21.73
CA GLU A 1074 41.69 54.71 21.88
C GLU A 1074 42.72 54.13 22.89
N ASP A 1075 43.98 54.50 22.69
CA ASP A 1075 45.18 53.82 23.21
C ASP A 1075 45.55 54.15 24.69
N ASP A 1076 46.54 53.38 25.16
CA ASP A 1076 47.61 53.76 26.11
C ASP A 1076 47.33 53.94 27.63
N ASP A 1077 47.79 52.90 28.35
CA ASP A 1077 48.90 52.99 29.33
C ASP A 1077 48.61 53.26 30.84
N ASN A 1078 49.53 52.73 31.67
CA ASN A 1078 49.77 52.93 33.11
C ASN A 1078 48.85 52.28 34.19
N ASN A 1079 49.52 51.45 35.02
CA ASN A 1079 49.46 51.35 36.49
C ASN A 1079 48.09 51.50 37.21
N SER A 1080 47.66 50.57 38.08
CA SER A 1080 48.48 49.97 39.17
C SER A 1080 47.94 48.64 39.71
#